data_AF-A0AAT9KRY1-F1
#
_entry.id   AF-A0AAT9KRY1-F1
#
_cell.length_a   1.000
_cell.length_b   1.000
_cell.length_c   1.000
_cell.angle_alpha   90.00
_cell.angle_beta   90.00
_cell.angle_gamma   90.00
#
_symmetry.space_group_name_H-M   'P 1'
#
loop_
_entity.id
_entity.type
_entity.pdbx_description
1 polymer ?
#
loop_
_entity_poly.entity_id
_entity_poly.type
_entity_poly.pdbx_seq_one_letter_code
_entity_poly.pdbx_strand_id
1 'polypeptide(L)'
;MPDLSRPVYADLFGPTTGDRIRLADTDLFVEIEEDRSGGPGHAGDEAVFGGGKVIRESMGQARTTRAEGAPDTVITGAVVIDHWGIVKADIGIRDGRITGIGKAGNPDTMDGVHPDLVIGPETEIIAGNGKFLTAGAVDAHVHFISPTLVDQALSSGITTLVGGGTGPAEGTKATTITPGPWHLARMFEALETFPVNIGLLGKGNTTSRDAMYSQLRGGALGFKIHEDWGATPAAIDACLTVCEETGAQLAIHTDTLNEAGFVADTLAAIAGRSIHAYHTEGAGGGHAPDIITVVSEPYVLPSSTNPTRPHTVNTIEEHLDMLMVCHHLNPAVPEDLAFAESRIRPSTIAAEDILHDLGAISIISSDSQAMGRIGEVILRTWQTAHVMKKRRGALAGDGAADNHRVRRYVAKYTINPAVAQGLDREIGSVESGKLADLVLWDPAFFGVKPQTVIKGGQIAYAQMGDANASIPTPQPVLPRPMFGALGRAAARGSFNFVTETAIEDGLPERLGLDKRFTPITSTRGSPRPTCGRTTRCRTSRSTPTALPSPSTANRSSPHRRRNCPWPSATSSSEPGPVMSRAALLVLADGRFPAGGHAHSGGAEPAVTQGRIRNADDLAAFCRGRLHTAGLTAAALAAAAAHGLDPLALDDAADARTPSPALRATARKLGRQMMRAARATWPSPELDALATARPRGAHQPVVLGLTARAAGLKSEDAAHCVAYETVSGPATAVVRLLSLDPFHATAVLARLAPELDDVAAQAAEAARRGIDALPAASAPLLDITAEAHAAWPVRLFAS
;
A
#
# COMPACT_ATOMS: atom_id res chain seq x y z
N MET A 1 -49.90 -5.29 10.43
CA MET A 1 -48.64 -6.06 10.37
C MET A 1 -47.78 -5.61 11.53
N PRO A 2 -46.92 -6.48 12.10
CA PRO A 2 -45.90 -6.02 13.04
C PRO A 2 -44.93 -5.07 12.33
N ASP A 3 -44.50 -4.03 13.03
CA ASP A 3 -43.55 -3.03 12.52
C ASP A 3 -42.20 -3.18 13.24
N LEU A 4 -41.10 -2.96 12.52
CA LEU A 4 -39.73 -3.00 13.05
C LEU A 4 -39.06 -1.65 12.79
N SER A 5 -38.31 -1.12 13.76
CA SER A 5 -37.53 0.10 13.54
C SER A 5 -36.29 -0.18 12.67
N ARG A 6 -35.88 0.78 11.84
CA ARG A 6 -34.69 0.63 10.97
C ARG A 6 -33.41 0.23 11.71
N PRO A 7 -33.07 0.78 12.88
CA PRO A 7 -31.90 0.32 13.63
C PRO A 7 -31.97 -1.15 14.01
N VAL A 8 -33.13 -1.62 14.48
CA VAL A 8 -33.32 -3.04 14.83
C VAL A 8 -33.27 -3.93 13.58
N TYR A 9 -33.79 -3.45 12.44
CA TYR A 9 -33.65 -4.15 11.17
C TYR A 9 -32.17 -4.31 10.79
N ALA A 10 -31.41 -3.21 10.87
CA ALA A 10 -30.00 -3.18 10.53
C ALA A 10 -29.17 -4.11 11.43
N ASP A 11 -29.48 -4.19 12.72
CA ASP A 11 -28.80 -5.08 13.66
C ASP A 11 -29.06 -6.57 13.36
N LEU A 12 -30.22 -6.91 12.81
CA LEU A 12 -30.61 -8.30 12.52
C LEU A 12 -30.20 -8.77 11.11
N PHE A 13 -30.40 -7.91 10.11
CA PHE A 13 -30.35 -8.26 8.69
C PHE A 13 -29.38 -7.38 7.88
N GLY A 14 -28.73 -6.43 8.54
CA GLY A 14 -27.95 -5.40 7.87
C GLY A 14 -28.82 -4.26 7.32
N PRO A 15 -28.17 -3.17 6.89
CA PRO A 15 -28.83 -1.97 6.38
C PRO A 15 -29.63 -2.26 5.11
N THR A 16 -30.66 -1.48 4.81
CA THR A 16 -31.54 -1.65 3.64
C THR A 16 -31.67 -0.36 2.81
N THR A 17 -32.50 -0.34 1.76
CA THR A 17 -32.67 0.80 0.85
C THR A 17 -32.78 2.14 1.59
N GLY A 18 -31.95 3.10 1.17
CA GLY A 18 -31.85 4.45 1.74
C GLY A 18 -30.95 4.57 2.98
N ASP A 19 -30.51 3.47 3.59
CA ASP A 19 -29.52 3.53 4.66
C ASP A 19 -28.14 3.86 4.08
N ARG A 20 -27.35 4.59 4.86
CA ARG A 20 -26.00 5.03 4.48
C ARG A 20 -24.95 4.41 5.38
N ILE A 21 -23.90 3.90 4.78
CA ILE A 21 -22.84 3.17 5.46
C ILE A 21 -21.50 3.84 5.13
N ARG A 22 -20.71 4.10 6.16
CA ARG A 22 -19.36 4.65 6.00
C ARG A 22 -18.40 3.56 5.52
N LEU A 23 -17.53 3.89 4.57
CA LEU A 23 -16.46 2.99 4.14
C LEU A 23 -15.26 3.14 5.08
N ALA A 24 -15.12 2.22 6.03
CA ALA A 24 -14.08 2.22 7.06
C ALA A 24 -13.95 3.59 7.77
N ASP A 25 -12.73 4.12 7.88
CA ASP A 25 -12.41 5.41 8.47
C ASP A 25 -12.38 6.57 7.46
N THR A 26 -12.78 6.33 6.20
CA THR A 26 -12.81 7.36 5.16
C THR A 26 -13.98 8.33 5.35
N ASP A 27 -14.02 9.42 4.58
CA ASP A 27 -15.18 10.32 4.55
C ASP A 27 -16.24 9.88 3.52
N LEU A 28 -16.11 8.67 2.96
CA LEU A 28 -17.01 8.16 1.92
C LEU A 28 -18.19 7.41 2.57
N PHE A 29 -19.39 7.74 2.13
CA PHE A 29 -20.63 7.08 2.52
C PHE A 29 -21.30 6.52 1.28
N VAL A 30 -21.72 5.25 1.34
CA VAL A 30 -22.54 4.63 0.32
C VAL A 30 -23.99 4.56 0.78
N GLU A 31 -24.92 4.84 -0.10
CA GLU A 31 -26.36 4.62 0.11
C GLU A 31 -26.82 3.38 -0.66
N ILE A 32 -27.61 2.52 -0.02
CA ILE A 32 -28.18 1.35 -0.68
C ILE A 32 -29.27 1.82 -1.66
N GLU A 33 -29.04 1.57 -2.95
CA GLU A 33 -29.91 1.99 -4.06
C GLU A 33 -31.14 1.08 -4.16
N GLU A 34 -30.97 -0.21 -3.87
CA GLU A 34 -31.99 -1.24 -3.97
C GLU A 34 -31.69 -2.38 -2.98
N ASP A 35 -32.73 -2.95 -2.35
CA ASP A 35 -32.62 -4.17 -1.55
C ASP A 35 -33.47 -5.27 -2.18
N ARG A 36 -32.78 -6.23 -2.80
CA ARG A 36 -33.33 -7.38 -3.50
C ARG A 36 -33.52 -8.62 -2.62
N SER A 37 -33.11 -8.57 -1.34
CA SER A 37 -33.19 -9.70 -0.40
C SER A 37 -34.48 -9.71 0.44
N GLY A 38 -35.14 -8.55 0.55
CA GLY A 38 -36.39 -8.41 1.32
C GLY A 38 -36.64 -6.99 1.83
N GLY A 39 -36.22 -5.94 1.12
CA GLY A 39 -36.27 -4.55 1.59
C GLY A 39 -37.67 -3.99 1.94
N PRO A 40 -37.81 -2.65 2.08
CA PRO A 40 -39.07 -2.03 2.45
C PRO A 40 -40.23 -2.47 1.54
N GLY A 41 -41.26 -3.08 2.12
CA GLY A 41 -42.41 -3.65 1.40
C GLY A 41 -42.39 -5.18 1.22
N HIS A 42 -41.23 -5.81 1.40
CA HIS A 42 -41.03 -7.28 1.31
C HIS A 42 -40.29 -7.86 2.54
N ALA A 43 -40.19 -7.08 3.61
CA ALA A 43 -39.50 -7.47 4.85
C ALA A 43 -40.28 -8.53 5.64
N GLY A 44 -39.53 -9.39 6.35
CA GLY A 44 -40.07 -10.46 7.19
C GLY A 44 -39.61 -11.86 6.79
N ASP A 45 -39.09 -12.00 5.56
CA ASP A 45 -38.62 -13.26 4.96
C ASP A 45 -37.11 -13.24 4.70
N GLU A 46 -36.31 -12.49 5.46
CA GLU A 46 -34.86 -12.43 5.26
C GLU A 46 -34.19 -13.79 5.51
N ALA A 47 -33.32 -14.20 4.59
CA ALA A 47 -32.58 -15.46 4.70
C ALA A 47 -31.49 -15.36 5.78
N VAL A 48 -31.70 -16.02 6.92
CA VAL A 48 -30.72 -16.05 8.03
C VAL A 48 -30.53 -17.46 8.56
N PHE A 49 -29.27 -17.90 8.62
CA PHE A 49 -28.86 -19.19 9.17
C PHE A 49 -28.51 -19.12 10.67
N GLY A 50 -28.88 -20.17 11.40
CA GLY A 50 -28.57 -20.35 12.83
C GLY A 50 -29.65 -21.09 13.62
N GLY A 51 -29.34 -21.44 14.87
CA GLY A 51 -30.29 -22.12 15.76
C GLY A 51 -31.60 -21.34 15.93
N GLY A 52 -32.72 -21.94 15.54
CA GLY A 52 -34.05 -21.33 15.61
C GLY A 52 -34.35 -20.27 14.54
N LYS A 53 -33.49 -20.07 13.53
CA LYS A 53 -33.68 -19.05 12.49
C LYS A 53 -34.46 -19.55 11.26
N VAL A 54 -34.35 -18.83 10.13
CA VAL A 54 -35.17 -19.02 8.92
C VAL A 54 -34.70 -20.21 8.09
N ILE A 55 -33.39 -20.33 7.82
CA ILE A 55 -32.84 -21.38 6.95
C ILE A 55 -32.80 -22.70 7.72
N ARG A 56 -33.93 -23.42 7.67
CA ARG A 56 -34.16 -24.75 8.23
C ARG A 56 -35.12 -25.51 7.33
N GLU A 57 -35.05 -26.83 7.40
CA GLU A 57 -35.85 -27.76 6.59
C GLU A 57 -37.34 -27.41 6.60
N SER A 58 -37.93 -27.36 5.39
CA SER A 58 -39.35 -27.02 5.16
C SER A 58 -39.77 -25.62 5.65
N MET A 59 -38.79 -24.75 5.96
CA MET A 59 -38.98 -23.32 6.27
C MET A 59 -38.27 -22.52 5.18
N GLY A 60 -37.20 -21.78 5.48
CA GLY A 60 -36.38 -21.10 4.45
C GLY A 60 -35.49 -22.03 3.61
N GLN A 61 -35.32 -23.30 4.02
CA GLN A 61 -34.70 -24.34 3.19
C GLN A 61 -35.81 -25.19 2.54
N ALA A 62 -35.83 -25.21 1.21
CA ALA A 62 -36.70 -26.04 0.39
C ALA A 62 -36.20 -27.49 0.31
N ARG A 63 -37.03 -28.37 -0.26
CA ARG A 63 -36.64 -29.75 -0.60
C ARG A 63 -35.89 -29.87 -1.92
N THR A 64 -35.80 -28.78 -2.68
CA THR A 64 -35.16 -28.72 -3.99
C THR A 64 -33.71 -29.18 -3.90
N THR A 65 -33.39 -30.29 -4.52
CA THR A 65 -32.04 -30.85 -4.56
C THR A 65 -31.12 -30.01 -5.43
N ARG A 66 -29.80 -30.23 -5.29
CA ARG A 66 -28.82 -29.64 -6.20
C ARG A 66 -29.10 -30.04 -7.66
N ALA A 67 -29.51 -31.29 -7.89
CA ALA A 67 -29.85 -31.79 -9.22
C ALA A 67 -31.04 -31.05 -9.86
N GLU A 68 -31.97 -30.55 -9.04
CA GLU A 68 -33.15 -29.81 -9.48
C GLU A 68 -32.92 -28.31 -9.66
N GLY A 69 -31.80 -27.76 -9.18
CA GLY A 69 -31.47 -26.35 -9.40
C GLY A 69 -30.85 -25.63 -8.21
N ALA A 70 -30.88 -26.20 -7.00
CA ALA A 70 -30.36 -25.51 -5.82
C ALA A 70 -28.87 -25.13 -5.98
N PRO A 71 -28.46 -23.94 -5.50
CA PRO A 71 -27.07 -23.51 -5.53
C PRO A 71 -26.22 -24.31 -4.53
N ASP A 72 -24.91 -24.37 -4.79
CA ASP A 72 -23.93 -24.97 -3.88
C ASP A 72 -23.77 -24.12 -2.60
N THR A 73 -23.79 -22.80 -2.77
CA THR A 73 -23.64 -21.83 -1.67
C THR A 73 -24.53 -20.63 -1.89
N VAL A 74 -25.10 -20.06 -0.81
CA VAL A 74 -25.73 -18.74 -0.82
C VAL A 74 -25.02 -17.80 0.15
N ILE A 75 -24.63 -16.61 -0.32
CA ILE A 75 -24.19 -15.50 0.50
C ILE A 75 -25.43 -14.65 0.84
N THR A 76 -25.86 -14.63 2.09
CA THR A 76 -27.13 -14.01 2.47
C THR A 76 -27.00 -12.50 2.74
N GLY A 77 -27.85 -11.67 2.13
CA GLY A 77 -28.10 -10.26 2.45
C GLY A 77 -26.87 -9.34 2.48
N ALA A 78 -25.88 -9.60 1.62
CA ALA A 78 -24.70 -8.76 1.52
C ALA A 78 -25.00 -7.44 0.78
N VAL A 79 -24.33 -6.35 1.17
CA VAL A 79 -24.34 -5.09 0.41
C VAL A 79 -23.27 -5.17 -0.67
N VAL A 80 -23.69 -5.43 -1.90
CA VAL A 80 -22.83 -5.47 -3.10
C VAL A 80 -22.41 -4.06 -3.47
N ILE A 81 -21.10 -3.81 -3.50
CA ILE A 81 -20.51 -2.62 -4.09
C ILE A 81 -19.84 -3.04 -5.40
N ASP A 82 -20.43 -2.64 -6.53
CA ASP A 82 -19.87 -2.91 -7.84
C ASP A 82 -20.01 -1.69 -8.77
N HIS A 83 -19.34 -1.71 -9.92
CA HIS A 83 -19.33 -0.57 -10.83
C HIS A 83 -20.73 -0.21 -11.37
N TRP A 84 -21.66 -1.16 -11.42
CA TRP A 84 -23.02 -0.97 -11.90
C TRP A 84 -24.00 -0.49 -10.82
N GLY A 85 -23.70 -0.66 -9.53
CA GLY A 85 -24.65 -0.31 -8.46
C GLY A 85 -24.19 -0.63 -7.05
N ILE A 86 -24.94 -0.10 -6.09
CA ILE A 86 -24.80 -0.42 -4.66
C ILE A 86 -26.12 -1.00 -4.16
N VAL A 87 -26.21 -2.32 -4.08
CA VAL A 87 -27.46 -3.03 -3.78
C VAL A 87 -27.28 -4.04 -2.66
N LYS A 88 -28.33 -4.28 -1.88
CA LYS A 88 -28.37 -5.41 -0.94
C LYS A 88 -29.05 -6.60 -1.59
N ALA A 89 -28.43 -7.78 -1.54
CA ALA A 89 -28.98 -8.99 -2.17
C ALA A 89 -28.43 -10.26 -1.52
N ASP A 90 -29.12 -11.37 -1.75
CA ASP A 90 -28.56 -12.72 -1.63
C ASP A 90 -27.85 -13.10 -2.95
N ILE A 91 -26.74 -13.81 -2.85
CA ILE A 91 -25.90 -14.20 -3.99
C ILE A 91 -25.78 -15.72 -4.02
N GLY A 92 -26.23 -16.35 -5.10
CA GLY A 92 -26.13 -17.79 -5.32
C GLY A 92 -24.85 -18.14 -6.06
N ILE A 93 -24.23 -19.24 -5.65
CA ILE A 93 -23.04 -19.81 -6.27
C ILE A 93 -23.31 -21.26 -6.62
N ARG A 94 -23.00 -21.66 -7.86
CA ARG A 94 -23.05 -23.05 -8.31
C ARG A 94 -21.94 -23.34 -9.30
N ASP A 95 -21.28 -24.48 -9.15
CA ASP A 95 -20.15 -24.91 -9.99
C ASP A 95 -19.08 -23.80 -10.10
N GLY A 96 -18.85 -23.09 -8.99
CA GLY A 96 -17.90 -22.00 -8.87
C GLY A 96 -18.30 -20.67 -9.53
N ARG A 97 -19.54 -20.53 -10.03
CA ARG A 97 -20.05 -19.34 -10.72
C ARG A 97 -21.21 -18.70 -9.98
N ILE A 98 -21.37 -17.38 -10.15
CA ILE A 98 -22.53 -16.64 -9.65
C ILE A 98 -23.75 -17.06 -10.47
N THR A 99 -24.78 -17.61 -9.85
CA THR A 99 -26.02 -18.02 -10.55
C THR A 99 -27.07 -16.93 -10.52
N GLY A 100 -27.28 -16.29 -9.36
CA GLY A 100 -28.30 -15.27 -9.18
C GLY A 100 -27.90 -14.22 -8.15
N ILE A 101 -28.51 -13.03 -8.28
CA ILE A 101 -28.38 -11.90 -7.36
C ILE A 101 -29.80 -11.40 -7.09
N GLY A 102 -30.34 -11.69 -5.91
CA GLY A 102 -31.76 -11.48 -5.64
C GLY A 102 -32.17 -11.92 -4.25
N LYS A 103 -33.37 -12.49 -4.15
CA LYS A 103 -33.91 -13.06 -2.91
C LYS A 103 -33.72 -14.58 -2.89
N ALA A 104 -33.02 -15.08 -1.89
CA ALA A 104 -32.91 -16.51 -1.61
C ALA A 104 -33.96 -16.97 -0.60
N GLY A 105 -34.24 -18.28 -0.60
CA GLY A 105 -35.16 -18.90 0.36
C GLY A 105 -35.86 -20.13 -0.20
N ASN A 106 -37.07 -20.36 0.28
CA ASN A 106 -37.92 -21.46 -0.13
C ASN A 106 -39.19 -20.95 -0.81
N PRO A 107 -39.39 -21.20 -2.12
CA PRO A 107 -40.58 -20.74 -2.83
C PRO A 107 -41.88 -21.43 -2.37
N ASP A 108 -41.80 -22.55 -1.63
CA ASP A 108 -42.99 -23.21 -1.07
C ASP A 108 -43.63 -22.40 0.07
N THR A 109 -42.85 -21.52 0.73
CA THR A 109 -43.29 -20.81 1.95
C THR A 109 -43.02 -19.31 1.93
N MET A 110 -42.24 -18.81 0.96
CA MET A 110 -41.81 -17.41 0.89
C MET A 110 -42.09 -16.83 -0.50
N ASP A 111 -42.56 -15.59 -0.54
CA ASP A 111 -42.83 -14.89 -1.79
C ASP A 111 -41.54 -14.31 -2.40
N GLY A 112 -41.51 -14.23 -3.73
CA GLY A 112 -40.47 -13.50 -4.47
C GLY A 112 -39.09 -14.16 -4.48
N VAL A 113 -38.97 -15.43 -4.07
CA VAL A 113 -37.71 -16.19 -4.15
C VAL A 113 -37.28 -16.34 -5.61
N HIS A 114 -36.03 -15.97 -5.90
CA HIS A 114 -35.46 -16.07 -7.23
C HIS A 114 -35.25 -17.56 -7.61
N PRO A 115 -35.61 -18.00 -8.84
CA PRO A 115 -35.50 -19.40 -9.24
C PRO A 115 -34.11 -20.01 -9.07
N ASP A 116 -33.06 -19.23 -9.33
CA ASP A 116 -31.66 -19.67 -9.17
C ASP A 116 -31.11 -19.55 -7.72
N LEU A 117 -31.94 -19.14 -6.76
CA LEU A 117 -31.58 -18.89 -5.35
C LEU A 117 -32.44 -19.70 -4.37
N VAL A 118 -33.05 -20.80 -4.83
CA VAL A 118 -33.80 -21.70 -3.97
C VAL A 118 -32.82 -22.47 -3.08
N ILE A 119 -32.85 -22.23 -1.76
CA ILE A 119 -31.95 -22.88 -0.81
C ILE A 119 -32.41 -24.33 -0.62
N GLY A 120 -31.56 -25.29 -1.01
CA GLY A 120 -31.84 -26.72 -0.90
C GLY A 120 -31.11 -27.38 0.28
N PRO A 121 -31.28 -28.70 0.47
CA PRO A 121 -30.59 -29.45 1.52
C PRO A 121 -29.06 -29.59 1.29
N GLU A 122 -28.58 -29.29 0.08
CA GLU A 122 -27.17 -29.35 -0.31
C GLU A 122 -26.50 -27.96 -0.38
N THR A 123 -27.21 -26.90 -0.01
CA THR A 123 -26.72 -25.52 -0.08
C THR A 123 -26.00 -25.09 1.21
N GLU A 124 -24.74 -24.68 1.09
CA GLU A 124 -23.99 -24.03 2.17
C GLU A 124 -24.36 -22.54 2.31
N ILE A 125 -24.16 -21.96 3.49
CA ILE A 125 -24.48 -20.56 3.79
C ILE A 125 -23.23 -19.78 4.21
N ILE A 126 -23.02 -18.63 3.56
CA ILE A 126 -22.08 -17.60 4.01
C ILE A 126 -22.89 -16.39 4.48
N ALA A 127 -22.71 -15.99 5.73
CA ALA A 127 -23.45 -14.85 6.29
C ALA A 127 -22.87 -13.51 5.77
N GLY A 128 -23.58 -12.90 4.81
CA GLY A 128 -23.27 -11.57 4.27
C GLY A 128 -24.01 -10.40 4.94
N ASN A 129 -25.04 -10.68 5.75
CA ASN A 129 -25.84 -9.67 6.45
C ASN A 129 -24.92 -8.74 7.26
N GLY A 130 -25.03 -7.43 7.03
CA GLY A 130 -24.20 -6.41 7.67
C GLY A 130 -22.78 -6.26 7.08
N LYS A 131 -22.46 -6.93 5.97
CA LYS A 131 -21.14 -6.90 5.31
C LYS A 131 -21.23 -6.31 3.91
N PHE A 132 -20.09 -5.83 3.42
CA PHE A 132 -19.94 -5.51 2.01
C PHE A 132 -19.41 -6.70 1.22
N LEU A 133 -19.87 -6.82 -0.02
CA LEU A 133 -19.34 -7.75 -1.02
C LEU A 133 -18.84 -6.98 -2.23
N THR A 134 -17.63 -7.30 -2.69
CA THR A 134 -17.09 -6.79 -3.97
C THR A 134 -16.64 -7.96 -4.84
N ALA A 135 -16.47 -7.72 -6.14
CA ALA A 135 -15.66 -8.61 -6.97
C ALA A 135 -14.22 -8.68 -6.43
N GLY A 136 -13.55 -9.79 -6.65
CA GLY A 136 -12.11 -9.91 -6.44
C GLY A 136 -11.35 -8.95 -7.35
N ALA A 137 -10.33 -8.28 -6.80
CA ALA A 137 -9.58 -7.29 -7.57
C ALA A 137 -8.66 -7.96 -8.61
N VAL A 138 -8.41 -7.21 -9.68
CA VAL A 138 -7.50 -7.54 -10.79
C VAL A 138 -6.35 -6.55 -10.77
N ASP A 139 -5.16 -7.03 -10.42
CA ASP A 139 -3.94 -6.23 -10.55
C ASP A 139 -3.31 -6.49 -11.91
N ALA A 140 -3.28 -5.46 -12.75
CA ALA A 140 -2.85 -5.56 -14.13
C ALA A 140 -1.43 -5.06 -14.40
N HIS A 141 -0.61 -4.84 -13.36
CA HIS A 141 0.81 -4.51 -13.48
C HIS A 141 1.65 -5.26 -12.43
N VAL A 142 1.74 -6.58 -12.56
CA VAL A 142 2.43 -7.46 -11.60
C VAL A 142 3.80 -7.91 -12.12
N HIS A 143 4.85 -7.64 -11.35
CA HIS A 143 6.15 -8.24 -11.56
C HIS A 143 6.25 -9.53 -10.74
N PHE A 144 6.35 -10.68 -11.41
CA PHE A 144 6.49 -11.98 -10.74
C PHE A 144 7.93 -12.21 -10.23
N ILE A 145 8.35 -11.39 -9.27
CA ILE A 145 9.70 -11.39 -8.66
C ILE A 145 9.82 -12.46 -7.58
N SER A 146 8.81 -12.60 -6.71
CA SER A 146 8.78 -13.58 -5.61
C SER A 146 7.40 -14.22 -5.51
N PRO A 147 7.26 -15.54 -5.29
CA PRO A 147 5.95 -16.16 -5.10
C PRO A 147 5.17 -15.61 -3.90
N THR A 148 5.86 -15.08 -2.88
CA THR A 148 5.24 -14.54 -1.65
C THR A 148 4.35 -13.32 -1.90
N LEU A 149 4.46 -12.68 -3.07
CA LEU A 149 3.55 -11.59 -3.45
C LEU A 149 2.10 -12.06 -3.56
N VAL A 150 1.87 -13.35 -3.88
CA VAL A 150 0.52 -13.90 -4.06
C VAL A 150 -0.25 -13.94 -2.74
N ASP A 151 0.42 -14.29 -1.64
CA ASP A 151 -0.19 -14.25 -0.30
C ASP A 151 -0.58 -12.83 0.09
N GLN A 152 0.27 -11.84 -0.23
CA GLN A 152 -0.04 -10.42 0.00
C GLN A 152 -1.23 -9.98 -0.84
N ALA A 153 -1.29 -10.38 -2.12
CA ALA A 153 -2.40 -10.09 -3.01
C ALA A 153 -3.73 -10.65 -2.46
N LEU A 154 -3.78 -11.94 -2.16
CA LEU A 154 -4.97 -12.61 -1.61
C LEU A 154 -5.38 -12.02 -0.27
N SER A 155 -4.43 -11.77 0.64
CA SER A 155 -4.72 -11.17 1.95
C SER A 155 -5.33 -9.76 1.87
N SER A 156 -5.19 -9.09 0.73
CA SER A 156 -5.75 -7.77 0.45
C SER A 156 -7.04 -7.79 -0.36
N GLY A 157 -7.44 -8.93 -0.94
CA GLY A 157 -8.65 -9.07 -1.77
C GLY A 157 -8.40 -9.12 -3.29
N ILE A 158 -7.14 -9.27 -3.73
CA ILE A 158 -6.78 -9.44 -5.15
C ILE A 158 -6.85 -10.94 -5.50
N THR A 159 -7.57 -11.27 -6.56
CA THR A 159 -7.80 -12.67 -7.01
C THR A 159 -7.26 -12.95 -8.41
N THR A 160 -6.83 -11.92 -9.13
CA THR A 160 -6.29 -12.02 -10.49
C THR A 160 -5.03 -11.17 -10.63
N LEU A 161 -3.98 -11.77 -11.20
CA LEU A 161 -2.68 -11.15 -11.41
C LEU A 161 -2.34 -11.18 -12.90
N VAL A 162 -2.16 -10.01 -13.51
CA VAL A 162 -1.70 -9.85 -14.89
C VAL A 162 -0.37 -9.09 -14.92
N GLY A 163 0.61 -9.66 -15.59
CA GLY A 163 1.94 -9.07 -15.70
C GLY A 163 2.96 -10.07 -16.24
N GLY A 164 4.19 -10.07 -15.73
CA GLY A 164 5.22 -10.99 -16.22
C GLY A 164 6.42 -11.09 -15.30
N GLY A 165 7.23 -12.13 -15.49
CA GLY A 165 8.42 -12.35 -14.69
C GLY A 165 8.89 -13.79 -14.68
N THR A 166 10.09 -14.01 -14.14
CA THR A 166 10.75 -15.32 -14.05
C THR A 166 11.43 -15.53 -12.69
N GLY A 167 10.97 -14.82 -11.65
CA GLY A 167 11.67 -14.70 -10.37
C GLY A 167 12.55 -13.43 -10.29
N PRO A 168 13.51 -13.34 -9.35
CA PRO A 168 14.23 -12.10 -9.05
C PRO A 168 15.37 -11.76 -10.03
N ALA A 169 15.24 -12.13 -11.30
CA ALA A 169 16.16 -11.75 -12.36
C ALA A 169 16.09 -10.25 -12.66
N GLU A 170 17.16 -9.65 -13.16
CA GLU A 170 17.28 -8.22 -13.49
C GLU A 170 16.14 -7.77 -14.40
N GLY A 171 15.88 -8.54 -15.46
CA GLY A 171 14.77 -8.23 -16.37
C GLY A 171 13.39 -8.25 -15.71
N THR A 172 13.16 -9.11 -14.72
CA THR A 172 11.87 -9.19 -14.00
C THR A 172 11.74 -8.14 -12.90
N LYS A 173 12.84 -7.83 -12.20
CA LYS A 173 12.90 -6.71 -11.25
C LYS A 173 12.57 -5.38 -11.92
N ALA A 174 12.90 -5.24 -13.21
CA ALA A 174 12.64 -4.03 -13.99
C ALA A 174 11.35 -4.09 -14.83
N THR A 175 10.95 -5.26 -15.35
CA THR A 175 9.90 -5.34 -16.37
C THR A 175 8.91 -6.49 -16.15
N THR A 176 7.62 -6.25 -16.43
CA THR A 176 6.55 -7.26 -16.42
C THR A 176 6.57 -8.17 -17.65
N ILE A 177 7.70 -8.83 -17.91
CA ILE A 177 7.89 -9.70 -19.09
C ILE A 177 8.26 -11.11 -18.65
N THR A 178 7.53 -12.09 -19.19
CA THR A 178 7.92 -13.52 -19.18
C THR A 178 8.43 -13.89 -20.59
N PRO A 179 9.74 -13.88 -20.84
CA PRO A 179 10.27 -13.92 -22.20
C PRO A 179 10.27 -15.34 -22.78
N GLY A 180 9.57 -15.53 -23.90
CA GLY A 180 9.64 -16.77 -24.69
C GLY A 180 8.79 -17.94 -24.16
N PRO A 181 8.47 -18.94 -25.01
CA PRO A 181 7.58 -20.05 -24.66
C PRO A 181 8.07 -20.90 -23.50
N TRP A 182 9.38 -21.08 -23.35
CA TRP A 182 9.93 -21.92 -22.29
C TRP A 182 9.65 -21.32 -20.90
N HIS A 183 9.91 -20.02 -20.71
CA HIS A 183 9.63 -19.35 -19.44
C HIS A 183 8.14 -19.23 -19.17
N LEU A 184 7.31 -18.98 -20.20
CA LEU A 184 5.86 -18.98 -20.05
C LEU A 184 5.36 -20.32 -19.50
N ALA A 185 5.81 -21.44 -20.08
CA ALA A 185 5.46 -22.78 -19.59
C ALA A 185 5.87 -23.01 -18.13
N ARG A 186 7.13 -22.69 -17.76
CA ARG A 186 7.62 -22.84 -16.37
C ARG A 186 6.85 -21.98 -15.37
N MET A 187 6.46 -20.77 -15.77
CA MET A 187 5.69 -19.89 -14.90
C MET A 187 4.26 -20.39 -14.70
N PHE A 188 3.60 -20.92 -15.73
CA PHE A 188 2.27 -21.53 -15.56
C PHE A 188 2.32 -22.75 -14.63
N GLU A 189 3.31 -23.63 -14.77
CA GLU A 189 3.54 -24.76 -13.86
C GLU A 189 3.77 -24.28 -12.42
N ALA A 190 4.62 -23.26 -12.22
CA ALA A 190 4.91 -22.72 -10.89
C ALA A 190 3.70 -22.03 -10.23
N LEU A 191 2.80 -21.44 -11.03
CA LEU A 191 1.64 -20.69 -10.55
C LEU A 191 0.38 -21.56 -10.40
N GLU A 192 0.45 -22.84 -10.74
CA GLU A 192 -0.68 -23.77 -10.71
C GLU A 192 -1.26 -23.93 -9.29
N THR A 193 -0.40 -23.92 -8.26
CA THR A 193 -0.80 -24.16 -6.87
C THR A 193 -1.45 -22.97 -6.17
N PHE A 194 -1.45 -21.79 -6.79
CA PHE A 194 -2.02 -20.59 -6.16
C PHE A 194 -3.48 -20.37 -6.58
N PRO A 195 -4.39 -20.03 -5.65
CA PRO A 195 -5.80 -19.77 -5.94
C PRO A 195 -6.01 -18.35 -6.49
N VAL A 196 -5.34 -18.03 -7.59
CA VAL A 196 -5.47 -16.77 -8.33
C VAL A 196 -5.53 -17.06 -9.82
N ASN A 197 -6.26 -16.21 -10.55
CA ASN A 197 -6.21 -16.22 -12.00
C ASN A 197 -4.91 -15.54 -12.47
N ILE A 198 -4.31 -16.07 -13.53
CA ILE A 198 -3.01 -15.63 -14.02
C ILE A 198 -3.14 -15.17 -15.46
N GLY A 199 -2.53 -14.03 -15.76
CA GLY A 199 -2.26 -13.60 -17.12
C GLY A 199 -0.80 -13.19 -17.31
N LEU A 200 -0.08 -13.84 -18.23
CA LEU A 200 1.34 -13.56 -18.49
C LEU A 200 1.53 -12.73 -19.77
N LEU A 201 2.42 -11.75 -19.70
CA LEU A 201 2.84 -10.88 -20.78
C LEU A 201 4.18 -11.34 -21.36
N GLY A 202 4.24 -11.47 -22.68
CA GLY A 202 5.47 -11.68 -23.43
C GLY A 202 6.25 -10.39 -23.67
N LYS A 203 7.42 -10.51 -24.30
CA LYS A 203 8.26 -9.37 -24.71
C LYS A 203 7.82 -8.84 -26.08
N GLY A 204 7.38 -7.59 -26.13
CA GLY A 204 7.03 -6.88 -27.37
C GLY A 204 8.16 -6.05 -27.98
N ASN A 205 9.31 -5.92 -27.30
CA ASN A 205 10.47 -5.14 -27.74
C ASN A 205 11.24 -5.80 -28.90
N THR A 206 10.59 -5.98 -30.05
CA THR A 206 11.22 -6.54 -31.24
C THR A 206 10.41 -6.18 -32.50
N THR A 207 11.08 -6.11 -33.64
CA THR A 207 10.44 -6.06 -34.96
C THR A 207 10.21 -7.46 -35.55
N SER A 208 10.69 -8.52 -34.88
CA SER A 208 10.47 -9.90 -35.30
C SER A 208 9.06 -10.38 -34.95
N ARG A 209 8.19 -10.42 -35.95
CA ARG A 209 6.80 -10.91 -35.80
C ARG A 209 6.77 -12.38 -35.39
N ASP A 210 7.66 -13.20 -35.95
CA ASP A 210 7.75 -14.63 -35.63
C ASP A 210 8.04 -14.88 -34.15
N ALA A 211 8.92 -14.08 -33.54
CA ALA A 211 9.21 -14.15 -32.11
C ALA A 211 7.99 -13.78 -31.26
N MET A 212 7.19 -12.81 -31.70
CA MET A 212 5.95 -12.43 -31.03
C MET A 212 4.87 -13.52 -31.14
N TYR A 213 4.61 -14.08 -32.33
CA TYR A 213 3.66 -15.20 -32.47
C TYR A 213 4.10 -16.44 -31.68
N SER A 214 5.41 -16.71 -31.62
CA SER A 214 5.95 -17.81 -30.81
C SER A 214 5.55 -17.65 -29.33
N GLN A 215 5.66 -16.44 -28.78
CA GLN A 215 5.27 -16.15 -27.40
C GLN A 215 3.76 -16.27 -27.17
N LEU A 216 2.92 -15.84 -28.12
CA LEU A 216 1.47 -16.02 -28.03
C LEU A 216 1.10 -17.51 -28.02
N ARG A 217 1.67 -18.32 -28.93
CA ARG A 217 1.54 -19.79 -28.90
C ARG A 217 2.05 -20.39 -27.60
N GLY A 218 3.06 -19.79 -26.99
CA GLY A 218 3.59 -20.17 -25.67
C GLY A 218 2.69 -19.81 -24.48
N GLY A 219 1.57 -19.10 -24.71
CA GLY A 219 0.60 -18.75 -23.68
C GLY A 219 0.70 -17.32 -23.17
N ALA A 220 1.40 -16.41 -23.84
CA ALA A 220 1.25 -14.99 -23.54
C ALA A 220 -0.17 -14.52 -23.92
N LEU A 221 -0.85 -13.76 -23.06
CA LEU A 221 -2.12 -13.11 -23.39
C LEU A 221 -1.93 -11.79 -24.15
N GLY A 222 -0.72 -11.23 -24.06
CA GLY A 222 -0.36 -9.92 -24.55
C GLY A 222 1.13 -9.68 -24.43
N PHE A 223 1.54 -8.47 -24.70
CA PHE A 223 2.94 -8.05 -24.66
C PHE A 223 3.15 -6.88 -23.70
N LYS A 224 4.35 -6.80 -23.16
CA LYS A 224 4.90 -5.58 -22.56
C LYS A 224 6.01 -5.04 -23.45
N ILE A 225 5.94 -3.74 -23.74
CA ILE A 225 7.07 -2.94 -24.22
C ILE A 225 7.59 -2.11 -23.05
N HIS A 226 8.90 -2.12 -22.85
CA HIS A 226 9.58 -1.38 -21.79
C HIS A 226 10.81 -0.65 -22.30
N GLU A 227 11.14 0.52 -21.75
CA GLU A 227 12.30 1.33 -22.15
C GLU A 227 13.64 0.60 -21.96
N ASP A 228 13.81 -0.12 -20.85
CA ASP A 228 14.99 -0.96 -20.55
C ASP A 228 15.32 -2.01 -21.63
N TRP A 229 14.32 -2.40 -22.44
CA TRP A 229 14.49 -3.30 -23.59
C TRP A 229 14.38 -2.57 -24.95
N GLY A 230 14.19 -1.25 -24.94
CA GLY A 230 13.99 -0.38 -26.10
C GLY A 230 12.52 -0.18 -26.47
N ALA A 231 11.92 0.93 -26.03
CA ALA A 231 10.53 1.31 -26.36
C ALA A 231 10.45 2.15 -27.65
N THR A 232 11.07 1.67 -28.72
CA THR A 232 11.23 2.45 -29.96
C THR A 232 9.96 2.45 -30.83
N PRO A 233 9.72 3.49 -31.65
CA PRO A 233 8.60 3.55 -32.60
C PRO A 233 8.44 2.29 -33.47
N ALA A 234 9.55 1.73 -33.95
CA ALA A 234 9.53 0.52 -34.79
C ALA A 234 9.06 -0.73 -34.02
N ALA A 235 9.48 -0.90 -32.76
CA ALA A 235 9.01 -2.00 -31.93
C ALA A 235 7.53 -1.84 -31.56
N ILE A 236 7.10 -0.61 -31.26
CA ILE A 236 5.70 -0.28 -30.95
C ILE A 236 4.80 -0.62 -32.13
N ASP A 237 5.14 -0.16 -33.34
CA ASP A 237 4.35 -0.42 -34.54
C ASP A 237 4.28 -1.91 -34.90
N ALA A 238 5.42 -2.62 -34.86
CA ALA A 238 5.48 -4.05 -35.15
C ALA A 238 4.65 -4.86 -34.15
N CYS A 239 4.75 -4.53 -32.85
CA CYS A 239 4.00 -5.21 -31.81
C CYS A 239 2.50 -4.95 -31.92
N LEU A 240 2.09 -3.70 -32.13
CA LEU A 240 0.67 -3.36 -32.30
C LEU A 240 0.08 -4.02 -33.55
N THR A 241 0.85 -4.17 -34.63
CA THR A 241 0.41 -4.92 -35.82
C THR A 241 0.11 -6.38 -35.49
N VAL A 242 0.97 -7.05 -34.70
CA VAL A 242 0.68 -8.42 -34.23
C VAL A 242 -0.54 -8.44 -33.30
N CYS A 243 -0.69 -7.45 -32.42
CA CYS A 243 -1.87 -7.36 -31.54
C CYS A 243 -3.17 -7.21 -32.34
N GLU A 244 -3.19 -6.37 -33.40
CA GLU A 244 -4.38 -6.18 -34.25
C GLU A 244 -4.82 -7.49 -34.92
N GLU A 245 -3.87 -8.33 -35.32
CA GLU A 245 -4.16 -9.61 -35.98
C GLU A 245 -4.58 -10.73 -35.02
N THR A 246 -4.17 -10.66 -33.76
CA THR A 246 -4.30 -11.78 -32.80
C THR A 246 -5.28 -11.49 -31.66
N GLY A 247 -5.72 -10.24 -31.51
CA GLY A 247 -6.57 -9.83 -30.38
C GLY A 247 -5.82 -9.54 -29.08
N ALA A 248 -4.51 -9.79 -29.04
CA ALA A 248 -3.66 -9.61 -27.87
C ALA A 248 -3.60 -8.14 -27.38
N GLN A 249 -3.37 -7.92 -26.08
CA GLN A 249 -3.15 -6.57 -25.54
C GLN A 249 -1.67 -6.18 -25.63
N LEU A 250 -1.39 -4.87 -25.76
CA LEU A 250 -0.08 -4.30 -25.52
C LEU A 250 -0.13 -3.38 -24.30
N ALA A 251 0.65 -3.71 -23.27
CA ALA A 251 0.98 -2.80 -22.19
C ALA A 251 2.32 -2.11 -22.47
N ILE A 252 2.42 -0.81 -22.18
CA ILE A 252 3.63 -0.04 -22.50
C ILE A 252 4.12 0.79 -21.31
N HIS A 253 5.44 0.75 -21.14
CA HIS A 253 6.28 1.71 -20.43
C HIS A 253 7.12 2.41 -21.49
N THR A 254 6.91 3.72 -21.68
CA THR A 254 7.48 4.49 -22.80
C THR A 254 8.90 4.98 -22.51
N ASP A 255 9.57 5.50 -23.54
CA ASP A 255 10.96 5.97 -23.48
C ASP A 255 11.08 7.25 -22.62
N THR A 256 11.52 7.11 -21.37
CA THR A 256 11.67 8.26 -20.44
C THR A 256 12.72 9.24 -20.95
N LEU A 257 13.77 8.72 -21.58
CA LEU A 257 14.92 9.48 -22.06
C LEU A 257 14.60 10.33 -23.29
N ASN A 258 13.49 10.04 -23.97
CA ASN A 258 13.17 10.57 -25.28
C ASN A 258 14.28 10.30 -26.30
N GLU A 259 14.93 9.14 -26.20
CA GLU A 259 16.06 8.74 -27.05
C GLU A 259 15.62 8.60 -28.51
N ALA A 260 14.50 7.90 -28.74
CA ALA A 260 13.98 7.64 -30.08
C ALA A 260 12.97 8.69 -30.58
N GLY A 261 12.59 9.65 -29.72
CA GLY A 261 11.58 10.66 -29.98
C GLY A 261 10.84 11.09 -28.72
N PHE A 262 9.98 12.10 -28.83
CA PHE A 262 9.13 12.57 -27.73
C PHE A 262 7.78 11.82 -27.71
N VAL A 263 6.93 12.12 -26.73
CA VAL A 263 5.61 11.49 -26.59
C VAL A 263 4.76 11.55 -27.88
N ALA A 264 4.88 12.63 -28.66
CA ALA A 264 4.18 12.79 -29.93
C ALA A 264 4.61 11.76 -30.99
N ASP A 265 5.89 11.38 -31.01
CA ASP A 265 6.42 10.39 -31.93
C ASP A 265 5.96 8.98 -31.55
N THR A 266 5.93 8.69 -30.24
CA THR A 266 5.33 7.46 -29.71
C THR A 266 3.83 7.36 -30.03
N LEU A 267 3.08 8.45 -29.89
CA LEU A 267 1.65 8.50 -30.28
C LEU A 267 1.47 8.30 -31.80
N ALA A 268 2.34 8.89 -32.62
CA ALA A 268 2.35 8.66 -34.06
C ALA A 268 2.61 7.18 -34.40
N ALA A 269 3.54 6.53 -33.67
CA ALA A 269 3.80 5.10 -33.81
C ALA A 269 2.63 4.23 -33.34
N ILE A 270 1.88 4.64 -32.30
CA ILE A 270 0.66 3.94 -31.88
C ILE A 270 -0.42 4.01 -32.96
N ALA A 271 -0.47 5.11 -33.71
CA ALA A 271 -1.35 5.29 -34.87
C ALA A 271 -2.84 5.05 -34.57
N GLY A 272 -3.30 5.44 -33.38
CA GLY A 272 -4.69 5.31 -32.97
C GLY A 272 -5.14 3.89 -32.57
N ARG A 273 -4.21 2.91 -32.51
CA ARG A 273 -4.51 1.54 -32.08
C ARG A 273 -4.64 1.45 -30.56
N SER A 274 -5.46 0.51 -30.08
CA SER A 274 -5.72 0.36 -28.64
C SER A 274 -4.44 -0.01 -27.89
N ILE A 275 -4.16 0.63 -26.75
CA ILE A 275 -2.95 0.35 -25.97
C ILE A 275 -3.18 0.62 -24.48
N HIS A 276 -2.59 -0.20 -23.62
CA HIS A 276 -2.60 0.01 -22.17
C HIS A 276 -1.33 0.75 -21.73
N ALA A 277 -1.47 2.02 -21.38
CA ALA A 277 -0.37 2.82 -20.84
C ALA A 277 -0.24 2.57 -19.33
N TYR A 278 0.90 2.03 -18.90
CA TYR A 278 1.24 1.91 -17.48
C TYR A 278 1.71 3.24 -16.89
N HIS A 279 1.58 3.37 -15.56
CA HIS A 279 1.98 4.51 -14.71
C HIS A 279 1.97 5.85 -15.47
N THR A 280 0.79 6.21 -15.98
CA THR A 280 0.59 7.27 -16.99
C THR A 280 1.05 8.66 -16.49
N GLU A 281 1.17 8.85 -15.19
CA GLU A 281 1.72 10.07 -14.59
C GLU A 281 3.23 10.25 -14.85
N GLY A 282 3.97 9.14 -14.94
CA GLY A 282 5.36 9.08 -15.35
C GLY A 282 6.41 8.93 -14.24
N ALA A 283 6.07 8.94 -12.95
CA ALA A 283 7.04 8.62 -11.89
C ALA A 283 7.58 7.18 -12.02
N GLY A 284 6.68 6.23 -12.29
CA GLY A 284 7.04 4.84 -12.61
C GLY A 284 7.78 4.68 -13.95
N GLY A 285 7.78 5.71 -14.80
CA GLY A 285 8.50 5.77 -16.08
C GLY A 285 7.64 6.19 -17.26
N GLY A 286 8.29 6.64 -18.32
CA GLY A 286 7.69 7.18 -19.53
C GLY A 286 8.16 8.60 -19.86
N HIS A 287 7.98 9.00 -21.12
CA HIS A 287 8.43 10.29 -21.68
C HIS A 287 8.40 11.44 -20.66
N ALA A 288 9.57 11.93 -20.28
CA ALA A 288 9.69 13.04 -19.36
C ALA A 288 9.62 14.38 -20.12
N PRO A 289 8.83 15.37 -19.65
CA PRO A 289 7.99 15.37 -18.45
C PRO A 289 6.50 15.05 -18.69
N ASP A 290 6.09 14.78 -19.94
CA ASP A 290 4.72 14.98 -20.42
C ASP A 290 3.99 13.72 -20.89
N ILE A 291 4.45 12.52 -20.51
CA ILE A 291 3.74 11.26 -20.77
C ILE A 291 2.27 11.29 -20.33
N ILE A 292 1.92 12.04 -19.29
CA ILE A 292 0.53 12.19 -18.81
C ILE A 292 -0.44 12.72 -19.86
N THR A 293 0.06 13.35 -20.94
CA THR A 293 -0.75 13.82 -22.06
C THR A 293 -1.50 12.69 -22.78
N VAL A 294 -1.00 11.44 -22.77
CA VAL A 294 -1.66 10.29 -23.42
C VAL A 294 -3.07 10.02 -22.88
N VAL A 295 -3.42 10.57 -21.71
CA VAL A 295 -4.78 10.55 -21.15
C VAL A 295 -5.83 11.19 -22.09
N SER A 296 -5.42 12.12 -22.98
CA SER A 296 -6.33 12.74 -23.95
C SER A 296 -6.73 11.82 -25.10
N GLU A 297 -6.00 10.73 -25.31
CA GLU A 297 -6.16 9.88 -26.48
C GLU A 297 -7.24 8.80 -26.25
N PRO A 298 -8.24 8.68 -27.15
CA PRO A 298 -9.40 7.82 -26.93
C PRO A 298 -9.09 6.31 -27.05
N TYR A 299 -7.96 5.97 -27.66
CA TYR A 299 -7.47 4.60 -27.84
C TYR A 299 -6.50 4.17 -26.73
N VAL A 300 -6.11 5.08 -25.83
CA VAL A 300 -5.27 4.76 -24.69
C VAL A 300 -6.13 4.32 -23.51
N LEU A 301 -5.72 3.24 -22.87
CA LEU A 301 -6.25 2.73 -21.61
C LEU A 301 -5.28 3.12 -20.49
N PRO A 302 -5.41 4.31 -19.88
CA PRO A 302 -4.43 4.80 -18.93
C PRO A 302 -4.61 4.13 -17.56
N SER A 303 -3.49 3.71 -16.99
CA SER A 303 -3.41 3.19 -15.63
C SER A 303 -2.37 3.93 -14.80
N SER A 304 -2.55 3.87 -13.49
CA SER A 304 -1.58 4.32 -12.50
C SER A 304 -1.04 3.15 -11.71
N THR A 305 0.16 3.32 -11.18
CA THR A 305 0.72 2.45 -10.14
C THR A 305 0.46 3.08 -8.78
N ASN A 306 0.52 2.29 -7.71
CA ASN A 306 -0.03 2.71 -6.43
C ASN A 306 0.87 3.51 -5.46
N PRO A 307 2.20 3.65 -5.61
CA PRO A 307 3.00 4.35 -4.59
C PRO A 307 2.75 5.87 -4.60
N THR A 308 2.41 6.46 -5.74
CA THR A 308 2.10 7.90 -5.86
C THR A 308 0.72 8.24 -5.29
N ARG A 309 -0.08 7.23 -4.92
CA ARG A 309 -1.51 7.35 -4.63
C ARG A 309 -1.78 7.34 -3.12
N PRO A 310 -2.54 8.30 -2.58
CA PRO A 310 -2.68 9.65 -3.11
C PRO A 310 -1.38 10.45 -2.98
N HIS A 311 -1.33 11.64 -3.58
CA HIS A 311 -0.24 12.58 -3.33
C HIS A 311 -0.26 13.08 -1.88
N THR A 312 0.77 12.71 -1.12
CA THR A 312 0.98 13.08 0.29
C THR A 312 2.28 13.83 0.51
N VAL A 313 2.49 14.32 1.74
CA VAL A 313 3.66 15.14 2.11
C VAL A 313 5.01 14.42 1.93
N ASN A 314 5.05 13.09 2.00
CA ASN A 314 6.30 12.32 1.88
C ASN A 314 6.48 11.69 0.48
N THR A 315 5.48 11.81 -0.41
CA THR A 315 5.48 11.10 -1.69
C THR A 315 6.72 11.43 -2.52
N ILE A 316 7.11 12.70 -2.60
CA ILE A 316 8.24 13.14 -3.44
C ILE A 316 9.57 12.63 -2.91
N GLU A 317 9.82 12.80 -1.61
CA GLU A 317 11.08 12.36 -0.98
C GLU A 317 11.26 10.85 -1.10
N GLU A 318 10.20 10.08 -0.86
CA GLU A 318 10.22 8.62 -1.02
C GLU A 318 10.52 8.21 -2.47
N HIS A 319 9.85 8.83 -3.45
CA HIS A 319 9.97 8.41 -4.85
C HIS A 319 11.32 8.77 -5.46
N LEU A 320 11.92 9.89 -5.05
CA LEU A 320 13.25 10.26 -5.51
C LEU A 320 14.27 9.21 -5.06
N ASP A 321 14.29 8.85 -3.78
CA ASP A 321 15.21 7.83 -3.24
C ASP A 321 14.94 6.44 -3.85
N MET A 322 13.67 6.06 -3.97
CA MET A 322 13.25 4.80 -4.59
C MET A 322 13.74 4.69 -6.05
N LEU A 323 13.56 5.76 -6.84
CA LEU A 323 14.00 5.79 -8.24
C LEU A 323 15.51 5.60 -8.35
N MET A 324 16.28 6.25 -7.47
CA MET A 324 17.73 6.14 -7.46
C MET A 324 18.19 4.72 -7.15
N VAL A 325 17.54 4.05 -6.21
CA VAL A 325 17.82 2.64 -5.89
C VAL A 325 17.42 1.72 -7.06
N CYS A 326 16.20 1.87 -7.60
CA CYS A 326 15.68 1.01 -8.67
C CYS A 326 16.53 1.06 -9.95
N HIS A 327 17.05 2.25 -10.31
CA HIS A 327 17.85 2.44 -11.52
C HIS A 327 19.37 2.51 -11.25
N HIS A 328 19.83 2.20 -10.05
CA HIS A 328 21.25 2.22 -9.66
C HIS A 328 21.93 3.59 -9.94
N LEU A 329 21.18 4.68 -9.77
CA LEU A 329 21.64 6.04 -10.01
C LEU A 329 22.51 6.53 -8.85
N ASN A 330 23.52 7.33 -9.17
CA ASN A 330 24.42 7.91 -8.19
C ASN A 330 24.04 9.37 -7.89
N PRO A 331 23.63 9.73 -6.66
CA PRO A 331 23.28 11.11 -6.32
C PRO A 331 24.43 12.11 -6.40
N ALA A 332 25.67 11.64 -6.46
CA ALA A 332 26.83 12.50 -6.68
C ALA A 332 27.05 12.85 -8.17
N VAL A 333 26.36 12.18 -9.10
CA VAL A 333 26.43 12.43 -10.53
C VAL A 333 25.31 13.41 -10.92
N PRO A 334 25.62 14.63 -11.39
CA PRO A 334 24.61 15.64 -11.71
C PRO A 334 23.59 15.17 -12.76
N GLU A 335 24.00 14.38 -13.74
CA GLU A 335 23.15 13.85 -14.80
C GLU A 335 22.13 12.83 -14.26
N ASP A 336 22.55 11.96 -13.35
CA ASP A 336 21.69 10.98 -12.68
C ASP A 336 20.64 11.67 -11.81
N LEU A 337 21.05 12.72 -11.07
CA LEU A 337 20.13 13.53 -10.29
C LEU A 337 19.17 14.31 -11.18
N ALA A 338 19.66 14.91 -12.27
CA ALA A 338 18.81 15.63 -13.23
C ALA A 338 17.78 14.70 -13.88
N PHE A 339 18.17 13.46 -14.24
CA PHE A 339 17.24 12.44 -14.71
C PHE A 339 16.17 12.13 -13.64
N ALA A 340 16.59 11.90 -12.40
CA ALA A 340 15.68 11.59 -11.30
C ALA A 340 14.68 12.74 -11.01
N GLU A 341 15.17 13.98 -10.95
CA GLU A 341 14.35 15.19 -10.78
C GLU A 341 13.43 15.45 -11.97
N SER A 342 13.84 15.07 -13.18
CA SER A 342 12.98 15.18 -14.36
C SER A 342 11.81 14.19 -14.32
N ARG A 343 11.99 13.04 -13.66
CA ARG A 343 11.01 11.93 -13.58
C ARG A 343 10.06 12.07 -12.39
N ILE A 344 10.56 12.42 -11.21
CA ILE A 344 9.75 12.57 -9.98
C ILE A 344 9.25 14.01 -9.85
N ARG A 345 8.01 14.23 -10.29
CA ARG A 345 7.44 15.58 -10.46
C ARG A 345 6.21 15.78 -9.57
N PRO A 346 6.25 16.72 -8.60
CA PRO A 346 5.11 16.96 -7.71
C PRO A 346 3.84 17.41 -8.43
N SER A 347 3.98 18.12 -9.55
CA SER A 347 2.85 18.64 -10.34
C SER A 347 2.08 17.54 -11.04
N THR A 348 2.75 16.57 -11.67
CA THR A 348 2.10 15.47 -12.38
C THR A 348 1.51 14.45 -11.40
N ILE A 349 2.19 14.16 -10.27
CA ILE A 349 1.63 13.33 -9.18
C ILE A 349 0.36 13.96 -8.59
N ALA A 350 0.33 15.29 -8.42
CA ALA A 350 -0.87 16.01 -8.00
C ALA A 350 -1.98 15.99 -9.08
N ALA A 351 -1.62 16.08 -10.35
CA ALA A 351 -2.59 16.01 -11.45
C ALA A 351 -3.22 14.61 -11.56
N GLU A 352 -2.44 13.55 -11.34
CA GLU A 352 -2.90 12.15 -11.36
C GLU A 352 -4.05 11.91 -10.37
N ASP A 353 -3.98 12.49 -9.16
CA ASP A 353 -5.08 12.46 -8.17
C ASP A 353 -6.39 12.98 -8.78
N ILE A 354 -6.32 14.15 -9.42
CA ILE A 354 -7.48 14.83 -10.02
C ILE A 354 -7.99 14.06 -11.24
N LEU A 355 -7.10 13.56 -12.09
CA LEU A 355 -7.46 12.78 -13.28
C LEU A 355 -8.13 11.46 -12.90
N HIS A 356 -7.72 10.82 -11.79
CA HIS A 356 -8.46 9.68 -11.25
C HIS A 356 -9.89 10.05 -10.86
N ASP A 357 -10.05 11.16 -10.14
CA ASP A 357 -11.35 11.63 -9.67
C ASP A 357 -12.27 12.08 -10.80
N LEU A 358 -11.73 12.64 -11.86
CA LEU A 358 -12.45 12.97 -13.09
C LEU A 358 -12.83 11.73 -13.92
N GLY A 359 -12.21 10.58 -13.65
CA GLY A 359 -12.35 9.38 -14.48
C GLY A 359 -11.52 9.44 -15.77
N ALA A 360 -10.50 10.30 -15.82
CA ALA A 360 -9.56 10.44 -16.93
C ALA A 360 -8.39 9.43 -16.86
N ILE A 361 -8.08 8.88 -15.69
CA ILE A 361 -7.29 7.64 -15.56
C ILE A 361 -8.24 6.50 -15.18
N SER A 362 -8.13 5.37 -15.87
CA SER A 362 -9.15 4.32 -15.85
C SER A 362 -8.81 3.16 -14.92
N ILE A 363 -7.53 2.90 -14.63
CA ILE A 363 -7.09 1.72 -13.87
C ILE A 363 -6.09 2.13 -12.75
N ILE A 364 -6.13 1.42 -11.62
CA ILE A 364 -5.10 1.47 -10.58
C ILE A 364 -4.51 0.06 -10.46
N SER A 365 -3.19 -0.04 -10.49
CA SER A 365 -2.39 -1.26 -10.44
C SER A 365 -1.29 -1.14 -9.39
N SER A 366 -0.53 -2.20 -9.12
CA SER A 366 0.57 -2.14 -8.16
C SER A 366 1.86 -1.59 -8.74
N ASP A 367 2.50 -2.32 -9.66
CA ASP A 367 3.96 -2.34 -9.93
C ASP A 367 4.76 -3.15 -8.90
N SER A 368 4.25 -4.34 -8.56
CA SER A 368 4.66 -5.10 -7.37
C SER A 368 6.18 -5.29 -7.22
N GLN A 369 6.77 -4.73 -6.16
CA GLN A 369 8.22 -4.77 -5.86
C GLN A 369 9.12 -4.08 -6.90
N ALA A 370 8.56 -3.35 -7.87
CA ALA A 370 9.27 -2.62 -8.91
C ALA A 370 8.76 -1.16 -8.97
N MET A 371 8.83 -0.47 -7.82
CA MET A 371 8.12 0.80 -7.56
C MET A 371 6.62 0.67 -7.29
N GLY A 372 6.20 -0.40 -6.61
CA GLY A 372 4.78 -0.61 -6.29
C GLY A 372 4.52 -1.66 -5.24
N ARG A 373 3.30 -1.66 -4.69
CA ARG A 373 2.94 -2.46 -3.50
C ARG A 373 1.73 -3.35 -3.75
N ILE A 374 1.93 -4.64 -3.97
CA ILE A 374 0.84 -5.54 -4.38
C ILE A 374 -0.36 -5.55 -3.42
N GLY A 375 -0.13 -5.57 -2.10
CA GLY A 375 -1.19 -5.61 -1.08
C GLY A 375 -1.94 -4.28 -0.87
N GLU A 376 -1.62 -3.23 -1.63
CA GLU A 376 -2.17 -1.89 -1.41
C GLU A 376 -3.00 -1.34 -2.59
N VAL A 377 -3.25 -2.11 -3.66
CA VAL A 377 -4.04 -1.64 -4.82
C VAL A 377 -5.42 -1.13 -4.39
N ILE A 378 -6.16 -1.94 -3.60
CA ILE A 378 -7.49 -1.59 -3.11
C ILE A 378 -7.40 -0.43 -2.10
N LEU A 379 -6.49 -0.51 -1.13
CA LEU A 379 -6.29 0.50 -0.10
C LEU A 379 -6.03 1.89 -0.70
N ARG A 380 -5.09 1.96 -1.65
CA ARG A 380 -4.65 3.20 -2.29
C ARG A 380 -5.73 3.82 -3.17
N THR A 381 -6.58 2.97 -3.77
CA THR A 381 -7.78 3.41 -4.49
C THR A 381 -8.71 4.19 -3.56
N TRP A 382 -9.02 3.64 -2.39
CA TRP A 382 -9.95 4.26 -1.45
C TRP A 382 -9.36 5.48 -0.74
N GLN A 383 -8.07 5.47 -0.42
CA GLN A 383 -7.37 6.65 0.09
C GLN A 383 -7.40 7.80 -0.94
N THR A 384 -7.25 7.50 -2.23
CA THR A 384 -7.36 8.52 -3.29
C THR A 384 -8.78 9.09 -3.37
N ALA A 385 -9.80 8.24 -3.39
CA ALA A 385 -11.20 8.69 -3.37
C ALA A 385 -11.51 9.57 -2.15
N HIS A 386 -11.01 9.19 -0.97
CA HIS A 386 -11.15 9.96 0.26
C HIS A 386 -10.52 11.35 0.16
N VAL A 387 -9.25 11.42 -0.26
CA VAL A 387 -8.53 12.68 -0.40
C VAL A 387 -9.18 13.58 -1.45
N MET A 388 -9.68 13.00 -2.55
CA MET A 388 -10.38 13.75 -3.59
C MET A 388 -11.73 14.28 -3.13
N LYS A 389 -12.47 13.54 -2.30
CA LYS A 389 -13.65 14.09 -1.63
C LYS A 389 -13.30 15.29 -0.75
N LYS A 390 -12.27 15.17 0.09
CA LYS A 390 -11.84 16.28 0.96
C LYS A 390 -11.40 17.51 0.18
N ARG A 391 -10.67 17.32 -0.94
CA ARG A 391 -10.13 18.43 -1.74
C ARG A 391 -11.13 19.05 -2.70
N ARG A 392 -12.03 18.25 -3.30
CA ARG A 392 -12.91 18.68 -4.41
C ARG A 392 -14.40 18.62 -4.08
N GLY A 393 -14.79 18.11 -2.92
CA GLY A 393 -16.19 17.91 -2.55
C GLY A 393 -16.83 16.70 -3.24
N ALA A 394 -18.16 16.66 -3.25
CA ALA A 394 -18.93 15.63 -3.94
C ALA A 394 -18.73 15.69 -5.47
N LEU A 395 -18.79 14.54 -6.15
CA LEU A 395 -18.85 14.52 -7.61
C LEU A 395 -20.23 14.98 -8.09
N ALA A 396 -20.32 15.36 -9.36
CA ALA A 396 -21.63 15.59 -9.98
C ALA A 396 -22.49 14.32 -9.91
N GLY A 397 -23.70 14.44 -9.36
CA GLY A 397 -24.60 13.31 -9.09
C GLY A 397 -24.51 12.76 -7.65
N ASP A 398 -23.40 13.02 -6.95
CA ASP A 398 -23.28 12.71 -5.53
C ASP A 398 -23.88 13.82 -4.66
N GLY A 399 -24.36 13.46 -3.48
CA GLY A 399 -25.00 14.36 -2.54
C GLY A 399 -24.66 13.98 -1.11
N ALA A 400 -25.65 13.47 -0.38
CA ALA A 400 -25.46 12.99 0.98
C ALA A 400 -24.74 11.62 1.06
N ALA A 401 -24.59 10.96 -0.09
CA ALA A 401 -23.81 9.75 -0.34
C ALA A 401 -22.93 9.94 -1.58
N ASP A 402 -21.90 9.10 -1.69
CA ASP A 402 -20.81 9.17 -2.66
C ASP A 402 -20.86 8.03 -3.69
N ASN A 403 -22.05 7.50 -3.99
CA ASN A 403 -22.22 6.30 -4.84
C ASN A 403 -21.55 6.45 -6.21
N HIS A 404 -21.64 7.61 -6.87
CA HIS A 404 -20.98 7.81 -8.17
C HIS A 404 -19.45 7.78 -8.03
N ARG A 405 -18.87 8.41 -7.01
CA ARG A 405 -17.44 8.30 -6.72
C ARG A 405 -17.06 6.86 -6.40
N VAL A 406 -17.79 6.18 -5.52
CA VAL A 406 -17.48 4.80 -5.10
C VAL A 406 -17.52 3.84 -6.29
N ARG A 407 -18.56 3.89 -7.12
CA ARG A 407 -18.68 3.10 -8.36
C ARG A 407 -17.55 3.38 -9.35
N ARG A 408 -17.16 4.65 -9.50
CA ARG A 408 -16.02 5.06 -10.34
C ARG A 408 -14.70 4.47 -9.85
N TYR A 409 -14.48 4.40 -8.55
CA TYR A 409 -13.21 3.96 -7.98
C TYR A 409 -13.11 2.44 -7.86
N VAL A 410 -14.18 1.72 -7.48
CA VAL A 410 -14.18 0.24 -7.49
C VAL A 410 -13.88 -0.31 -8.89
N ALA A 411 -14.44 0.33 -9.92
CA ALA A 411 -14.20 -0.06 -11.31
C ALA A 411 -12.71 -0.04 -11.72
N LYS A 412 -11.89 0.79 -11.07
CA LYS A 412 -10.46 0.97 -11.42
C LYS A 412 -9.60 -0.26 -11.11
N TYR A 413 -10.04 -1.13 -10.20
CA TYR A 413 -9.33 -2.36 -9.86
C TYR A 413 -10.18 -3.62 -10.06
N THR A 414 -11.43 -3.50 -10.51
CA THR A 414 -12.30 -4.66 -10.84
C THR A 414 -12.54 -4.75 -12.36
N ILE A 415 -13.54 -4.05 -12.88
CA ILE A 415 -14.02 -4.26 -14.26
C ILE A 415 -13.10 -3.63 -15.30
N ASN A 416 -12.52 -2.45 -15.05
CA ASN A 416 -11.68 -1.77 -16.03
C ASN A 416 -10.40 -2.56 -16.37
N PRO A 417 -9.62 -3.07 -15.40
CA PRO A 417 -8.50 -3.95 -15.73
C PRO A 417 -8.94 -5.26 -16.38
N ALA A 418 -10.09 -5.84 -16.01
CA ALA A 418 -10.62 -7.02 -16.68
C ALA A 418 -10.92 -6.75 -18.17
N VAL A 419 -11.63 -5.66 -18.48
CA VAL A 419 -11.92 -5.25 -19.87
C VAL A 419 -10.64 -4.94 -20.63
N ALA A 420 -9.71 -4.20 -20.03
CA ALA A 420 -8.45 -3.84 -20.67
C ALA A 420 -7.61 -5.06 -21.06
N GLN A 421 -7.74 -6.18 -20.35
CA GLN A 421 -6.99 -7.40 -20.61
C GLN A 421 -7.84 -8.50 -21.28
N GLY A 422 -9.10 -8.22 -21.62
CA GLY A 422 -10.02 -9.18 -22.27
C GLY A 422 -10.53 -10.30 -21.37
N LEU A 423 -10.61 -10.07 -20.05
CA LEU A 423 -10.98 -11.05 -19.02
C LEU A 423 -12.42 -10.92 -18.53
N ASP A 424 -13.11 -9.85 -18.93
CA ASP A 424 -14.38 -9.40 -18.38
C ASP A 424 -15.55 -10.36 -18.60
N ARG A 425 -15.45 -11.29 -19.54
CA ARG A 425 -16.42 -12.38 -19.70
C ARG A 425 -16.45 -13.31 -18.48
N GLU A 426 -15.32 -13.50 -17.81
CA GLU A 426 -15.19 -14.46 -16.70
C GLU A 426 -15.17 -13.78 -15.34
N ILE A 427 -14.60 -12.58 -15.21
CA ILE A 427 -14.33 -11.92 -13.93
C ILE A 427 -14.54 -10.39 -13.99
N GLY A 428 -14.25 -9.70 -12.88
CA GLY A 428 -14.17 -8.23 -12.81
C GLY A 428 -15.43 -7.52 -12.30
N SER A 429 -16.51 -8.24 -12.03
CA SER A 429 -17.76 -7.69 -11.47
C SER A 429 -18.60 -8.80 -10.81
N VAL A 430 -19.54 -8.41 -9.96
CA VAL A 430 -20.52 -9.28 -9.32
C VAL A 430 -21.73 -9.38 -10.23
N GLU A 431 -21.67 -10.28 -11.22
CA GLU A 431 -22.72 -10.49 -12.23
C GLU A 431 -22.96 -11.98 -12.44
N SER A 432 -24.21 -12.39 -12.67
CA SER A 432 -24.56 -13.78 -12.98
C SER A 432 -23.77 -14.31 -14.18
N GLY A 433 -23.36 -15.58 -14.09
CA GLY A 433 -22.54 -16.28 -15.08
C GLY A 433 -21.03 -16.12 -14.88
N LYS A 434 -20.57 -15.06 -14.20
CA LYS A 434 -19.14 -14.86 -13.91
C LYS A 434 -18.64 -15.82 -12.84
N LEU A 435 -17.34 -16.05 -12.82
CA LEU A 435 -16.66 -16.81 -11.78
C LEU A 435 -16.91 -16.13 -10.42
N ALA A 436 -17.23 -16.92 -9.39
CA ALA A 436 -17.46 -16.43 -8.04
C ALA A 436 -16.14 -16.09 -7.33
N ASP A 437 -15.44 -15.10 -7.89
CA ASP A 437 -14.27 -14.44 -7.31
C ASP A 437 -14.77 -13.21 -6.54
N LEU A 438 -14.97 -13.38 -5.25
CA LEU A 438 -15.70 -12.44 -4.40
C LEU A 438 -14.94 -12.15 -3.11
N VAL A 439 -15.10 -10.94 -2.57
CA VAL A 439 -14.46 -10.53 -1.33
C VAL A 439 -15.49 -9.98 -0.37
N LEU A 440 -15.52 -10.53 0.84
CA LEU A 440 -16.38 -10.08 1.94
C LEU A 440 -15.59 -9.18 2.89
N TRP A 441 -16.23 -8.08 3.28
CA TRP A 441 -15.63 -7.06 4.13
C TRP A 441 -16.56 -6.71 5.29
N ASP A 442 -15.98 -6.62 6.48
CA ASP A 442 -16.62 -5.85 7.54
C ASP A 442 -16.55 -4.36 7.19
N PRO A 443 -17.65 -3.58 7.31
CA PRO A 443 -17.66 -2.17 6.94
C PRO A 443 -16.55 -1.34 7.58
N ALA A 444 -16.18 -1.67 8.83
CA ALA A 444 -15.10 -1.01 9.57
C ALA A 444 -13.70 -1.22 8.96
N PHE A 445 -13.50 -2.26 8.14
CA PHE A 445 -12.22 -2.63 7.53
C PHE A 445 -12.26 -2.62 5.99
N PHE A 446 -13.34 -2.09 5.41
CA PHE A 446 -13.54 -2.06 3.96
C PHE A 446 -12.33 -1.42 3.25
N GLY A 447 -11.79 -2.14 2.26
CA GLY A 447 -10.65 -1.70 1.48
C GLY A 447 -9.29 -1.74 2.17
N VAL A 448 -9.24 -2.19 3.44
CA VAL A 448 -8.00 -2.31 4.23
C VAL A 448 -7.67 -3.77 4.50
N LYS A 449 -8.61 -4.53 5.10
CA LYS A 449 -8.44 -5.93 5.48
C LYS A 449 -9.72 -6.70 5.19
N PRO A 450 -9.78 -7.55 4.15
CA PRO A 450 -10.95 -8.36 3.90
C PRO A 450 -11.13 -9.40 5.01
N GLN A 451 -12.37 -9.79 5.24
CA GLN A 451 -12.70 -10.89 6.14
C GLN A 451 -12.43 -12.23 5.45
N THR A 452 -12.92 -12.36 4.21
CA THR A 452 -12.89 -13.61 3.44
C THR A 452 -12.70 -13.30 1.95
N VAL A 453 -11.85 -14.08 1.29
CA VAL A 453 -11.68 -14.11 -0.17
C VAL A 453 -12.16 -15.45 -0.68
N ILE A 454 -13.15 -15.40 -1.57
CA ILE A 454 -13.76 -16.54 -2.24
C ILE A 454 -13.19 -16.58 -3.66
N LYS A 455 -12.66 -17.73 -4.07
CA LYS A 455 -12.09 -17.97 -5.39
C LYS A 455 -12.81 -19.14 -6.03
N GLY A 456 -13.41 -18.92 -7.20
CA GLY A 456 -14.19 -19.96 -7.89
C GLY A 456 -15.25 -20.59 -7.00
N GLY A 457 -15.90 -19.79 -6.15
CA GLY A 457 -16.97 -20.23 -5.24
C GLY A 457 -16.52 -20.90 -3.93
N GLN A 458 -15.22 -21.14 -3.73
CA GLN A 458 -14.68 -21.70 -2.49
C GLN A 458 -13.84 -20.68 -1.72
N ILE A 459 -13.91 -20.69 -0.39
CA ILE A 459 -13.08 -19.79 0.44
C ILE A 459 -11.60 -20.17 0.31
N ALA A 460 -10.80 -19.26 -0.24
CA ALA A 460 -9.36 -19.43 -0.46
C ALA A 460 -8.50 -18.75 0.61
N TYR A 461 -8.96 -17.62 1.16
CA TYR A 461 -8.25 -16.88 2.20
C TYR A 461 -9.23 -16.28 3.21
N ALA A 462 -8.89 -16.23 4.49
CA ALA A 462 -9.75 -15.63 5.51
C ALA A 462 -8.98 -15.13 6.75
N GLN A 463 -9.56 -14.18 7.46
CA GLN A 463 -9.12 -13.82 8.82
C GLN A 463 -9.48 -14.95 9.77
N MET A 464 -8.46 -15.58 10.37
CA MET A 464 -8.63 -16.77 11.20
C MET A 464 -7.75 -16.71 12.45
N GLY A 465 -8.37 -16.99 13.60
CA GLY A 465 -7.76 -17.04 14.91
C GLY A 465 -6.81 -18.22 15.13
N ASP A 466 -6.57 -18.54 16.39
CA ASP A 466 -5.88 -19.78 16.78
C ASP A 466 -6.70 -21.01 16.36
N ALA A 467 -6.08 -21.90 15.58
CA ALA A 467 -6.70 -23.13 15.10
C ALA A 467 -7.01 -24.14 16.22
N ASN A 468 -6.37 -24.00 17.39
CA ASN A 468 -6.65 -24.83 18.57
C ASN A 468 -7.75 -24.26 19.48
N ALA A 469 -8.24 -23.05 19.21
CA ALA A 469 -9.26 -22.44 20.04
C ALA A 469 -10.64 -23.08 19.87
N SER A 470 -11.55 -22.86 20.82
CA SER A 470 -12.90 -23.43 20.82
C SER A 470 -13.82 -22.84 19.74
N ILE A 471 -13.49 -21.67 19.21
CA ILE A 471 -14.22 -20.93 18.16
C ILE A 471 -13.17 -20.21 17.27
N PRO A 472 -13.50 -19.70 16.07
CA PRO A 472 -12.48 -19.22 15.10
C PRO A 472 -11.94 -17.80 15.34
N THR A 473 -12.46 -17.05 16.32
CA THR A 473 -12.15 -15.63 16.58
C THR A 473 -11.10 -15.31 17.66
N PRO A 474 -10.68 -16.23 18.56
CA PRO A 474 -9.64 -15.96 19.54
C PRO A 474 -8.30 -15.65 18.89
N GLN A 475 -7.57 -14.73 19.51
CA GLN A 475 -6.30 -14.23 19.00
C GLN A 475 -5.20 -15.31 19.04
N PRO A 476 -4.19 -15.23 18.14
CA PRO A 476 -4.00 -14.20 17.12
C PRO A 476 -4.82 -14.44 15.84
N VAL A 477 -5.61 -13.45 15.44
CA VAL A 477 -6.33 -13.43 14.16
C VAL A 477 -5.41 -12.89 13.08
N LEU A 478 -5.12 -13.73 12.08
CA LEU A 478 -4.24 -13.41 10.96
C LEU A 478 -4.93 -13.82 9.65
N PRO A 479 -4.56 -13.22 8.50
CA PRO A 479 -5.06 -13.64 7.22
C PRO A 479 -4.33 -14.95 6.82
N ARG A 480 -5.09 -16.03 6.61
CA ARG A 480 -4.55 -17.39 6.39
C ARG A 480 -5.14 -18.04 5.13
N PRO A 481 -4.38 -18.92 4.44
CA PRO A 481 -4.91 -19.77 3.38
C PRO A 481 -5.93 -20.76 3.94
N MET A 482 -7.03 -20.95 3.22
CA MET A 482 -8.13 -21.85 3.56
C MET A 482 -8.19 -23.02 2.57
N PHE A 483 -9.19 -23.89 2.67
CA PHE A 483 -9.27 -25.10 1.84
C PHE A 483 -9.30 -24.84 0.32
N GLY A 484 -9.84 -23.70 -0.14
CA GLY A 484 -9.78 -23.30 -1.55
C GLY A 484 -8.38 -22.97 -2.06
N ALA A 485 -7.40 -22.83 -1.17
CA ALA A 485 -5.99 -22.61 -1.52
C ALA A 485 -5.14 -23.90 -1.51
N LEU A 486 -5.73 -25.06 -1.19
CA LEU A 486 -4.98 -26.30 -0.98
C LEU A 486 -5.17 -27.30 -2.12
N GLY A 487 -4.09 -28.02 -2.44
CA GLY A 487 -4.10 -29.10 -3.44
C GLY A 487 -4.66 -28.65 -4.80
N ARG A 488 -5.48 -29.50 -5.42
CA ARG A 488 -6.07 -29.24 -6.74
C ARG A 488 -7.21 -28.23 -6.71
N ALA A 489 -7.71 -27.84 -5.53
CA ALA A 489 -8.80 -26.86 -5.42
C ALA A 489 -8.36 -25.49 -5.94
N ALA A 490 -7.13 -25.07 -5.59
CA ALA A 490 -6.55 -23.82 -6.04
C ALA A 490 -6.53 -23.69 -7.58
N ALA A 491 -6.11 -24.76 -8.26
CA ALA A 491 -6.08 -24.83 -9.72
C ALA A 491 -7.49 -24.86 -10.32
N ARG A 492 -8.39 -25.71 -9.81
CA ARG A 492 -9.76 -25.90 -10.34
C ARG A 492 -10.66 -24.67 -10.18
N GLY A 493 -10.41 -23.85 -9.16
CA GLY A 493 -11.14 -22.60 -8.93
C GLY A 493 -10.58 -21.39 -9.69
N SER A 494 -9.56 -21.57 -10.55
CA SER A 494 -8.81 -20.46 -11.17
C SER A 494 -8.58 -20.66 -12.67
N PHE A 495 -8.20 -19.58 -13.36
CA PHE A 495 -7.88 -19.59 -14.79
C PHE A 495 -6.46 -19.16 -15.11
N ASN A 496 -5.89 -19.75 -16.16
CA ASN A 496 -4.75 -19.23 -16.91
C ASN A 496 -5.28 -18.53 -18.17
N PHE A 497 -5.23 -17.20 -18.20
CA PHE A 497 -5.68 -16.42 -19.35
C PHE A 497 -4.58 -16.35 -20.42
N VAL A 498 -4.95 -16.68 -21.66
CA VAL A 498 -4.06 -16.74 -22.83
C VAL A 498 -4.78 -16.22 -24.07
N THR A 499 -4.07 -16.04 -25.18
CA THR A 499 -4.71 -15.76 -26.48
C THR A 499 -5.40 -16.99 -27.06
N GLU A 500 -6.40 -16.81 -27.93
CA GLU A 500 -7.04 -17.91 -28.68
C GLU A 500 -5.99 -18.74 -29.44
N THR A 501 -4.98 -18.08 -30.01
CA THR A 501 -3.85 -18.71 -30.71
C THR A 501 -3.12 -19.76 -29.84
N ALA A 502 -3.02 -19.54 -28.53
CA ALA A 502 -2.39 -20.51 -27.63
C ALA A 502 -3.25 -21.78 -27.47
N ILE A 503 -4.57 -21.62 -27.41
CA ILE A 503 -5.53 -22.73 -27.32
C ILE A 503 -5.53 -23.53 -28.61
N GLU A 504 -5.59 -22.85 -29.77
CA GLU A 504 -5.57 -23.49 -31.10
C GLU A 504 -4.25 -24.23 -31.37
N ASP A 505 -3.12 -23.77 -30.80
CA ASP A 505 -1.80 -24.44 -30.87
C ASP A 505 -1.64 -25.63 -29.90
N GLY A 506 -2.70 -25.98 -29.17
CA GLY A 506 -2.72 -27.13 -28.25
C GLY A 506 -1.91 -26.91 -26.97
N LEU A 507 -1.77 -25.67 -26.50
CA LEU A 507 -1.08 -25.37 -25.24
C LEU A 507 -1.67 -26.15 -24.03
N PRO A 508 -3.00 -26.26 -23.86
CA PRO A 508 -3.57 -26.98 -22.72
C PRO A 508 -3.11 -28.45 -22.66
N GLU A 509 -3.11 -29.15 -23.79
CA GLU A 509 -2.70 -30.55 -23.89
C GLU A 509 -1.19 -30.71 -23.70
N ARG A 510 -0.41 -29.74 -24.20
CA ARG A 510 1.06 -29.74 -24.07
C ARG A 510 1.55 -29.55 -22.64
N LEU A 511 0.87 -28.70 -21.86
CA LEU A 511 1.25 -28.44 -20.47
C LEU A 511 0.54 -29.35 -19.47
N GLY A 512 -0.68 -29.81 -19.78
CA GLY A 512 -1.39 -30.80 -18.96
C GLY A 512 -1.69 -30.33 -17.52
N LEU A 513 -1.85 -29.03 -17.30
CA LEU A 513 -2.10 -28.44 -15.97
C LEU A 513 -3.58 -28.53 -15.60
N ASP A 514 -3.87 -28.61 -14.30
CA ASP A 514 -5.23 -28.63 -13.76
C ASP A 514 -5.92 -27.27 -13.83
N LYS A 515 -5.14 -26.18 -13.80
CA LYS A 515 -5.65 -24.82 -13.90
C LYS A 515 -6.05 -24.55 -15.35
N ARG A 516 -7.35 -24.34 -15.58
CA ARG A 516 -7.92 -24.25 -16.92
C ARG A 516 -7.34 -23.05 -17.69
N PHE A 517 -6.88 -23.30 -18.91
CA PHE A 517 -6.56 -22.27 -19.87
C PHE A 517 -7.84 -21.71 -20.49
N THR A 518 -7.98 -20.39 -20.46
CA THR A 518 -9.16 -19.67 -20.95
C THR A 518 -8.72 -18.57 -21.92
N PRO A 519 -9.27 -18.51 -23.14
CA PRO A 519 -8.92 -17.47 -24.09
C PRO A 519 -9.45 -16.11 -23.63
N ILE A 520 -8.65 -15.07 -23.82
CA ILE A 520 -9.10 -13.68 -23.65
C ILE A 520 -10.05 -13.29 -24.80
N THR A 521 -10.99 -12.39 -24.52
CA THR A 521 -11.69 -11.66 -25.58
C THR A 521 -10.70 -10.71 -26.26
N SER A 522 -10.80 -10.55 -27.57
CA SER A 522 -9.96 -9.59 -28.31
C SER A 522 -10.03 -8.21 -27.67
N THR A 523 -8.86 -7.64 -27.38
CA THR A 523 -8.73 -6.30 -26.79
C THR A 523 -8.64 -5.20 -27.85
N ARG A 524 -8.74 -5.57 -29.13
CA ARG A 524 -8.64 -4.64 -30.27
C ARG A 524 -9.98 -3.97 -30.54
N GLY A 525 -9.94 -2.72 -30.99
CA GLY A 525 -11.15 -1.91 -31.21
C GLY A 525 -11.95 -1.58 -29.95
N SER A 526 -11.45 -1.93 -28.75
CA SER A 526 -12.10 -1.60 -27.48
C SER A 526 -11.97 -0.09 -27.22
N PRO A 527 -13.07 0.68 -27.22
CA PRO A 527 -13.02 2.07 -26.80
C PRO A 527 -12.65 2.13 -25.31
N ARG A 528 -12.01 3.21 -24.88
CA ARG A 528 -11.67 3.44 -23.47
C ARG A 528 -12.88 3.13 -22.56
N PRO A 529 -12.75 2.26 -21.53
CA PRO A 529 -13.85 1.95 -20.63
C PRO A 529 -14.32 3.24 -19.95
N THR A 530 -15.51 3.70 -20.32
CA THR A 530 -16.21 4.77 -19.62
C THR A 530 -17.11 4.14 -18.58
N CYS A 531 -16.90 4.43 -17.29
CA CYS A 531 -17.85 4.06 -16.24
C CYS A 531 -19.26 4.56 -16.61
N GLY A 532 -20.18 3.62 -16.85
CA GLY A 532 -21.61 3.88 -16.96
C GLY A 532 -22.06 4.31 -18.35
N ARG A 533 -22.98 3.52 -18.91
CA ARG A 533 -23.77 3.79 -20.12
C ARG A 533 -24.71 5.01 -20.00
N THR A 534 -24.43 5.94 -19.08
CA THR A 534 -25.17 7.19 -18.81
C THR A 534 -24.31 8.46 -18.84
N THR A 535 -23.01 8.41 -19.14
CA THR A 535 -22.25 9.64 -19.46
C THR A 535 -21.40 9.47 -20.72
N ARG A 536 -22.01 9.73 -21.89
CA ARG A 536 -21.24 10.13 -23.07
C ARG A 536 -20.50 11.42 -22.71
N CYS A 537 -19.16 11.37 -22.62
CA CYS A 537 -18.35 12.55 -22.89
C CYS A 537 -18.62 12.94 -24.34
N ARG A 538 -19.61 13.82 -24.56
CA ARG A 538 -19.72 14.56 -25.82
C ARG A 538 -18.44 15.37 -25.93
N THR A 539 -17.59 15.00 -26.89
CA THR A 539 -16.57 15.88 -27.44
C THR A 539 -17.27 17.13 -28.00
N SER A 540 -17.40 18.19 -27.19
CA SER A 540 -17.61 19.51 -27.75
C SER A 540 -16.32 19.86 -28.49
N ARG A 541 -16.40 19.98 -29.81
CA ARG A 541 -15.40 20.66 -30.62
C ARG A 541 -15.36 22.13 -30.19
N SER A 542 -14.65 22.42 -29.12
CA SER A 542 -14.04 23.72 -28.89
C SER A 542 -12.55 23.46 -28.93
N THR A 543 -11.93 23.90 -30.02
CA THR A 543 -10.48 24.03 -30.16
C THR A 543 -9.87 24.48 -28.83
N PRO A 544 -8.90 23.73 -28.26
CA PRO A 544 -8.11 24.26 -27.16
C PRO A 544 -7.29 25.41 -27.73
N THR A 545 -7.56 26.64 -27.29
CA THR A 545 -6.58 27.70 -27.37
C THR A 545 -5.33 27.23 -26.64
N ALA A 546 -4.20 27.31 -27.32
CA ALA A 546 -2.88 26.83 -26.92
C ALA A 546 -2.59 27.05 -25.42
N LEU A 547 -2.24 25.96 -24.73
CA LEU A 547 -1.46 26.04 -23.49
C LEU A 547 -0.09 26.65 -23.84
N PRO A 548 0.40 27.65 -23.09
CA PRO A 548 1.69 28.24 -23.37
C PRO A 548 2.82 27.26 -23.03
N SER A 549 3.84 27.25 -23.89
CA SER A 549 5.06 26.45 -23.77
C SER A 549 5.74 26.62 -22.39
N PRO A 550 6.32 25.55 -21.80
CA PRO A 550 7.11 25.66 -20.59
C PRO A 550 8.52 26.09 -20.97
N SER A 551 8.71 27.37 -21.24
CA SER A 551 10.02 27.99 -21.16
C SER A 551 9.90 29.20 -20.24
N THR A 552 10.89 29.36 -19.37
CA THR A 552 11.00 30.39 -18.31
C THR A 552 10.30 30.08 -17.00
N ALA A 553 11.02 29.34 -16.15
CA ALA A 553 10.97 29.53 -14.71
C ALA A 553 11.37 30.98 -14.38
N ASN A 554 10.74 31.50 -13.33
CA ASN A 554 11.03 32.75 -12.65
C ASN A 554 10.41 34.04 -13.25
N ARG A 555 9.24 34.43 -12.71
CA ARG A 555 8.96 35.82 -12.32
C ARG A 555 7.79 35.92 -11.34
N SER A 556 8.11 36.57 -10.23
CA SER A 556 7.30 37.05 -9.12
C SER A 556 5.98 37.75 -9.50
N SER A 557 4.93 37.48 -8.71
CA SER A 557 3.71 38.31 -8.59
C SER A 557 3.15 38.15 -7.15
N PRO A 558 2.60 39.21 -6.54
CA PRO A 558 2.61 39.39 -5.09
C PRO A 558 1.45 38.67 -4.39
N HIS A 559 1.78 37.83 -3.40
CA HIS A 559 0.80 37.26 -2.50
C HIS A 559 0.19 38.34 -1.59
N ARG A 560 -1.04 38.76 -1.90
CA ARG A 560 -1.97 39.27 -0.87
C ARG A 560 -2.35 38.10 0.04
N ARG A 561 -1.67 37.97 1.18
CA ARG A 561 -2.11 37.14 2.30
C ARG A 561 -3.42 37.72 2.85
N ARG A 562 -4.53 37.00 2.68
CA ARG A 562 -5.72 37.19 3.52
C ARG A 562 -5.49 36.40 4.80
N ASN A 563 -5.17 37.11 5.87
CA ASN A 563 -5.20 36.56 7.23
C ASN A 563 -6.67 36.29 7.60
N CYS A 564 -6.98 35.04 7.92
CA CYS A 564 -8.17 34.69 8.70
C CYS A 564 -7.67 34.35 10.12
N PRO A 565 -8.19 34.99 11.18
CA PRO A 565 -7.69 34.80 12.53
C PRO A 565 -8.19 33.47 13.10
N TRP A 566 -7.26 32.67 13.63
CA TRP A 566 -7.60 31.60 14.57
C TRP A 566 -8.06 32.22 15.90
N PRO A 567 -9.01 31.60 16.63
CA PRO A 567 -9.49 32.17 17.86
C PRO A 567 -8.37 32.20 18.90
N SER A 568 -8.16 33.38 19.47
CA SER A 568 -7.29 33.65 20.61
C SER A 568 -7.72 32.79 21.79
N ALA A 569 -6.88 31.82 22.17
CA ALA A 569 -6.98 31.19 23.48
C ALA A 569 -6.70 32.26 24.54
N THR A 570 -7.71 32.52 25.36
CA THR A 570 -7.62 33.40 26.52
C THR A 570 -6.58 32.87 27.50
N SER A 571 -5.67 33.77 27.91
CA SER A 571 -4.68 33.53 28.95
C SER A 571 -5.37 33.16 30.26
N SER A 572 -5.35 31.86 30.59
CA SER A 572 -5.47 31.42 31.97
C SER A 572 -4.05 31.16 32.47
N SER A 573 -3.71 31.76 33.60
CA SER A 573 -2.47 31.55 34.31
C SER A 573 -2.42 30.11 34.81
N GLU A 574 -1.81 29.21 34.04
CA GLU A 574 -1.51 27.86 34.51
C GLU A 574 -0.35 27.90 35.52
N PRO A 575 -0.43 27.11 36.61
CA PRO A 575 0.64 27.00 37.59
C PRO A 575 1.88 26.38 36.93
N GLY A 576 3.08 26.88 37.28
CA GLY A 576 4.34 26.39 36.76
C GLY A 576 4.49 24.86 36.88
N PRO A 577 5.27 24.22 35.98
CA PRO A 577 5.28 22.76 35.84
C PRO A 577 5.60 22.08 37.18
N VAL A 578 4.64 21.31 37.68
CA VAL A 578 4.81 20.41 38.81
C VAL A 578 5.80 19.32 38.39
N MET A 579 6.88 19.13 39.16
CA MET A 579 7.84 18.05 38.92
C MET A 579 7.12 16.70 38.85
N SER A 580 7.03 16.11 37.65
CA SER A 580 6.41 14.81 37.44
C SER A 580 7.47 13.79 37.08
N ARG A 581 7.71 12.81 37.96
CA ARG A 581 8.55 11.64 37.65
C ARG A 581 8.03 10.86 36.43
N ALA A 582 6.76 11.00 36.09
CA ALA A 582 6.21 10.40 34.87
C ALA A 582 6.78 11.04 33.60
N ALA A 583 7.17 12.32 33.64
CA ALA A 583 7.80 12.98 32.48
C ALA A 583 9.15 12.36 32.13
N LEU A 584 9.92 11.92 33.15
CA LEU A 584 11.16 11.17 32.95
C LEU A 584 10.88 9.84 32.23
N LEU A 585 9.83 9.12 32.62
CA LEU A 585 9.43 7.86 31.98
C LEU A 585 9.00 8.07 30.52
N VAL A 586 8.27 9.16 30.23
CA VAL A 586 7.87 9.50 28.85
C VAL A 586 9.09 9.84 28.00
N LEU A 587 10.04 10.61 28.55
CA LEU A 587 11.25 11.01 27.82
C LEU A 587 12.20 9.83 27.59
N ALA A 588 12.26 8.88 28.52
CA ALA A 588 13.07 7.66 28.42
C ALA A 588 12.36 6.49 27.69
N ASP A 589 11.07 6.60 27.39
CA ASP A 589 10.35 5.57 26.63
C ASP A 589 10.84 5.62 25.18
N GLY A 590 11.38 4.50 24.69
CA GLY A 590 11.81 4.41 23.30
C GLY A 590 10.68 4.75 22.31
N ARG A 591 9.40 4.58 22.66
CA ARG A 591 8.25 4.94 21.82
C ARG A 591 8.07 6.45 21.67
N PHE A 592 8.73 7.27 22.48
CA PHE A 592 8.76 8.71 22.26
C PHE A 592 9.34 9.00 20.87
N PRO A 593 8.68 9.81 20.02
CA PRO A 593 9.01 9.93 18.61
C PRO A 593 10.26 10.80 18.35
N ALA A 594 11.35 10.53 19.08
CA ALA A 594 12.66 11.16 18.95
C ALA A 594 13.62 10.42 17.99
N GLY A 595 13.19 9.28 17.43
CA GLY A 595 13.94 8.55 16.39
C GLY A 595 14.98 7.56 16.89
N GLY A 596 15.14 7.37 18.21
CA GLY A 596 16.18 6.52 18.80
C GLY A 596 16.17 5.05 18.32
N HIS A 597 15.00 4.49 17.98
CA HIS A 597 14.85 3.08 17.53
C HIS A 597 15.48 2.75 16.17
N ALA A 598 15.79 3.77 15.37
CA ALA A 598 16.41 3.64 14.04
C ALA A 598 17.95 3.71 14.07
N HIS A 599 18.55 3.81 15.26
CA HIS A 599 20.00 3.95 15.44
C HIS A 599 20.58 2.80 16.27
N SER A 600 21.70 2.25 15.83
CA SER A 600 22.38 1.14 16.52
C SER A 600 23.45 1.60 17.50
N GLY A 601 23.83 2.88 17.50
CA GLY A 601 24.89 3.41 18.35
C GLY A 601 26.25 2.72 18.14
N GLY A 602 26.54 2.31 16.91
CA GLY A 602 27.75 1.55 16.55
C GLY A 602 27.64 0.03 16.77
N ALA A 603 26.50 -0.48 17.23
CA ALA A 603 26.34 -1.92 17.44
C ALA A 603 26.31 -2.72 16.14
N GLU A 604 25.75 -2.17 15.06
CA GLU A 604 25.72 -2.83 13.75
C GLU A 604 27.13 -3.10 13.19
N PRO A 605 28.01 -2.09 13.05
CA PRO A 605 29.38 -2.37 12.62
C PRO A 605 30.15 -3.25 13.61
N ALA A 606 29.86 -3.18 14.91
CA ALA A 606 30.49 -4.05 15.90
C ALA A 606 30.07 -5.53 15.78
N VAL A 607 28.79 -5.80 15.47
CA VAL A 607 28.30 -7.15 15.16
C VAL A 607 28.93 -7.68 13.89
N THR A 608 28.94 -6.89 12.81
CA THR A 608 29.53 -7.31 11.52
C THR A 608 31.02 -7.62 11.63
N GLN A 609 31.76 -6.90 12.49
CA GLN A 609 33.17 -7.16 12.75
C GLN A 609 33.42 -8.31 13.76
N GLY A 610 32.37 -8.98 14.22
CA GLY A 610 32.46 -10.07 15.20
C GLY A 610 32.88 -9.62 16.60
N ARG A 611 32.77 -8.32 16.92
CA ARG A 611 33.08 -7.77 18.25
C ARG A 611 31.93 -7.93 19.24
N ILE A 612 30.70 -8.05 18.75
CA ILE A 612 29.53 -8.44 19.53
C ILE A 612 28.98 -9.73 18.95
N ARG A 613 29.02 -10.82 19.72
CA ARG A 613 28.50 -12.14 19.30
C ARG A 613 27.49 -12.72 20.27
N ASN A 614 27.48 -12.23 21.51
CA ASN A 614 26.63 -12.74 22.58
C ASN A 614 26.33 -11.62 23.60
N ALA A 615 25.61 -11.97 24.67
CA ALA A 615 25.20 -11.03 25.71
C ALA A 615 26.37 -10.47 26.54
N ASP A 616 27.47 -11.21 26.70
CA ASP A 616 28.65 -10.75 27.44
C ASP A 616 29.44 -9.72 26.62
N ASP A 617 29.63 -9.99 25.32
CA ASP A 617 30.22 -9.03 24.39
C ASP A 617 29.36 -7.75 24.30
N LEU A 618 28.03 -7.88 24.29
CA LEU A 618 27.09 -6.75 24.33
C LEU A 618 27.25 -5.95 25.62
N ALA A 619 27.38 -6.60 26.78
CA ALA A 619 27.59 -5.92 28.05
C ALA A 619 28.91 -5.13 28.06
N ALA A 620 29.99 -5.72 27.55
CA ALA A 620 31.28 -5.03 27.41
C ALA A 620 31.20 -3.83 26.47
N PHE A 621 30.51 -3.97 25.33
CA PHE A 621 30.29 -2.89 24.38
C PHE A 621 29.48 -1.74 25.00
N CYS A 622 28.33 -2.04 25.62
CA CYS A 622 27.48 -1.05 26.26
C CYS A 622 28.19 -0.33 27.41
N ARG A 623 28.97 -1.05 28.23
CA ARG A 623 29.81 -0.45 29.27
C ARG A 623 30.83 0.52 28.69
N GLY A 624 31.58 0.11 27.68
CA GLY A 624 32.57 0.96 27.03
C GLY A 624 31.94 2.23 26.45
N ARG A 625 30.80 2.11 25.79
CA ARG A 625 30.04 3.23 25.23
C ARG A 625 29.50 4.16 26.31
N LEU A 626 28.96 3.61 27.41
CA LEU A 626 28.42 4.36 28.55
C LEU A 626 29.48 5.27 29.19
N HIS A 627 30.66 4.74 29.51
CA HIS A 627 31.72 5.50 30.19
C HIS A 627 32.53 6.42 29.27
N THR A 628 32.25 6.43 27.97
CA THR A 628 32.94 7.27 26.97
C THR A 628 31.97 8.27 26.32
N ALA A 629 31.46 7.95 25.13
CA ALA A 629 30.53 8.79 24.39
C ALA A 629 29.23 9.05 25.19
N GLY A 630 28.78 8.07 25.98
CA GLY A 630 27.63 8.20 26.88
C GLY A 630 27.82 9.25 27.96
N LEU A 631 28.94 9.23 28.68
CA LEU A 631 29.28 10.22 29.70
C LEU A 631 29.35 11.63 29.12
N THR A 632 29.98 11.78 27.95
CA THR A 632 30.06 13.07 27.24
C THR A 632 28.66 13.59 26.86
N ALA A 633 27.82 12.72 26.29
CA ALA A 633 26.44 13.08 25.93
C ALA A 633 25.59 13.39 27.17
N ALA A 634 25.67 12.58 28.22
CA ALA A 634 24.93 12.77 29.46
C ALA A 634 25.29 14.10 30.14
N ALA A 635 26.57 14.48 30.11
CA ALA A 635 27.03 15.75 30.66
C ALA A 635 26.51 16.96 29.88
N LEU A 636 26.45 16.88 28.53
CA LEU A 636 25.86 17.92 27.69
C LEU A 636 24.36 18.09 27.96
N ALA A 637 23.63 16.99 28.12
CA ALA A 637 22.21 17.03 28.48
C ALA A 637 21.98 17.58 29.90
N ALA A 638 22.78 17.12 30.87
CA ALA A 638 22.74 17.62 32.24
C ALA A 638 23.01 19.13 32.31
N ALA A 639 23.95 19.63 31.50
CA ALA A 639 24.30 21.03 31.38
C ALA A 639 23.18 21.88 30.78
N ALA A 640 22.56 21.41 29.68
CA ALA A 640 21.41 22.07 29.08
C ALA A 640 20.23 22.11 30.07
N ALA A 641 19.99 21.02 30.81
CA ALA A 641 18.97 20.97 31.85
C ALA A 641 19.30 21.85 33.06
N HIS A 642 20.58 22.05 33.37
CA HIS A 642 21.05 22.95 34.43
C HIS A 642 20.78 24.42 34.11
N GLY A 643 20.68 24.77 32.83
CA GLY A 643 20.46 26.14 32.35
C GLY A 643 21.70 26.81 31.77
N LEU A 644 22.73 26.05 31.39
CA LEU A 644 23.84 26.56 30.58
C LEU A 644 23.37 26.88 29.15
N ASP A 645 24.02 27.86 28.50
CA ASP A 645 23.61 28.34 27.16
C ASP A 645 23.59 27.19 26.13
N PRO A 646 22.42 26.86 25.55
CA PRO A 646 22.29 25.77 24.58
C PRO A 646 23.13 25.97 23.32
N LEU A 647 23.41 27.21 22.89
CA LEU A 647 24.24 27.46 21.70
C LEU A 647 25.70 27.16 21.98
N ALA A 648 26.23 27.63 23.12
CA ALA A 648 27.56 27.28 23.57
C ALA A 648 27.72 25.76 23.78
N LEU A 649 26.69 25.09 24.29
CA LEU A 649 26.68 23.63 24.46
C LEU A 649 26.65 22.87 23.12
N ASP A 650 25.94 23.37 22.11
CA ASP A 650 25.94 22.78 20.76
C ASP A 650 27.34 22.86 20.12
N ASP A 651 28.04 23.98 20.30
CA ASP A 651 29.41 24.17 19.82
C ASP A 651 30.40 23.30 20.62
N ALA A 652 30.20 23.19 21.93
CA ALA A 652 30.96 22.29 22.80
C ALA A 652 30.75 20.81 22.46
N ALA A 653 29.58 20.43 21.97
CA ALA A 653 29.27 19.09 21.50
C ALA A 653 30.01 18.76 20.19
N ASP A 654 30.10 19.72 19.26
CA ASP A 654 30.91 19.59 18.04
C ASP A 654 32.40 19.38 18.35
N ALA A 655 32.92 20.10 19.35
CA ALA A 655 34.32 19.97 19.78
C ALA A 655 34.62 18.63 20.47
N ARG A 656 33.62 18.03 21.12
CA ARG A 656 33.73 16.75 21.85
C ARG A 656 33.36 15.52 21.02
N THR A 657 32.94 15.72 19.76
CA THR A 657 32.56 14.65 18.83
C THR A 657 33.44 14.73 17.59
N PRO A 658 34.61 14.05 17.57
CA PRO A 658 35.57 14.17 16.47
C PRO A 658 35.03 13.71 15.12
N SER A 659 34.22 12.63 15.11
CA SER A 659 33.65 12.04 13.88
C SER A 659 32.58 12.96 13.24
N PRO A 660 32.80 13.43 11.99
CA PRO A 660 31.75 14.10 11.21
C PRO A 660 30.46 13.28 11.06
N ALA A 661 30.56 11.97 10.88
CA ALA A 661 29.41 11.07 10.78
C ALA A 661 28.57 11.10 12.06
N LEU A 662 29.20 10.96 13.23
CA LEU A 662 28.50 11.03 14.52
C LEU A 662 27.87 12.41 14.76
N ARG A 663 28.53 13.51 14.36
CA ARG A 663 27.94 14.85 14.46
C ARG A 663 26.70 15.00 13.58
N ALA A 664 26.76 14.52 12.34
CA ALA A 664 25.62 14.54 11.42
C ALA A 664 24.44 13.72 11.98
N THR A 665 24.72 12.52 12.49
CA THR A 665 23.75 11.66 13.16
C THR A 665 23.11 12.34 14.37
N ALA A 666 23.92 12.89 15.28
CA ALA A 666 23.45 13.57 16.49
C ALA A 666 22.56 14.78 16.18
N ARG A 667 22.89 15.57 15.15
CA ARG A 667 22.06 16.70 14.71
C ARG A 667 20.76 16.27 14.02
N LYS A 668 20.77 15.16 13.29
CA LYS A 668 19.55 14.57 12.71
C LYS A 668 18.58 14.12 13.82
N LEU A 669 19.11 13.40 14.82
CA LEU A 669 18.36 12.98 16.01
C LEU A 669 17.84 14.17 16.80
N GLY A 670 18.67 15.19 17.03
CA GLY A 670 18.25 16.38 17.76
C GLY A 670 17.15 17.16 17.05
N ARG A 671 17.15 17.20 15.71
CA ARG A 671 16.05 17.79 14.94
C ARG A 671 14.73 17.02 15.09
N GLN A 672 14.79 15.68 15.05
CA GLN A 672 13.60 14.85 15.26
C GLN A 672 13.07 15.01 16.67
N MET A 673 13.95 14.94 17.66
CA MET A 673 13.61 15.18 19.07
C MET A 673 13.02 16.57 19.29
N MET A 674 13.57 17.62 18.67
CA MET A 674 13.07 18.99 18.78
C MET A 674 11.61 19.13 18.31
N ARG A 675 11.22 18.38 17.26
CA ARG A 675 9.83 18.37 16.78
C ARG A 675 8.89 17.75 17.79
N ALA A 676 9.27 16.60 18.37
CA ALA A 676 8.49 15.93 19.40
C ALA A 676 8.40 16.79 20.67
N ALA A 677 9.55 17.29 21.14
CA ALA A 677 9.67 18.11 22.34
C ALA A 677 8.77 19.35 22.29
N ARG A 678 8.79 20.12 21.19
CA ARG A 678 7.96 21.33 21.06
C ARG A 678 6.46 21.05 21.04
N ALA A 679 6.05 19.85 20.61
CA ALA A 679 4.66 19.43 20.65
C ALA A 679 4.22 18.92 22.03
N THR A 680 5.13 18.29 22.78
CA THR A 680 4.83 17.68 24.08
C THR A 680 5.03 18.66 25.26
N TRP A 681 6.11 19.44 25.24
CA TRP A 681 6.48 20.43 26.26
C TRP A 681 6.88 21.75 25.60
N PRO A 682 5.91 22.58 25.17
CA PRO A 682 6.20 23.86 24.54
C PRO A 682 7.05 24.76 25.46
N SER A 683 8.16 25.29 24.95
CA SER A 683 9.06 26.18 25.68
C SER A 683 9.68 27.23 24.75
N PRO A 684 9.73 28.52 25.15
CA PRO A 684 10.42 29.56 24.39
C PRO A 684 11.90 29.25 24.13
N GLU A 685 12.56 28.52 25.04
CA GLU A 685 13.96 28.14 24.89
C GLU A 685 14.15 27.10 23.76
N LEU A 686 13.21 26.15 23.64
CA LEU A 686 13.19 25.18 22.53
C LEU A 686 12.94 25.89 21.18
N ASP A 687 12.02 26.86 21.15
CA ASP A 687 11.75 27.67 19.96
C ASP A 687 12.96 28.52 19.54
N ALA A 688 13.67 29.11 20.51
CA ALA A 688 14.87 29.89 20.28
C ALA A 688 15.99 29.03 19.69
N LEU A 689 16.25 27.84 20.27
CA LEU A 689 17.28 26.92 19.76
C LEU A 689 16.93 26.41 18.35
N ALA A 690 15.66 26.06 18.10
CA ALA A 690 15.20 25.63 16.78
C ALA A 690 15.37 26.72 15.72
N THR A 691 15.15 27.99 16.09
CA THR A 691 15.34 29.14 15.21
C THR A 691 16.82 29.41 14.93
N ALA A 692 17.67 29.32 15.95
CA ALA A 692 19.11 29.57 15.84
C ALA A 692 19.88 28.44 15.13
N ARG A 693 19.39 27.20 15.21
CA ARG A 693 19.97 26.01 14.55
C ARG A 693 18.93 25.32 13.65
N PRO A 694 18.53 25.94 12.51
CA PRO A 694 17.50 25.38 11.63
C PRO A 694 17.91 24.04 10.98
N ARG A 695 19.23 23.79 10.92
CA ARG A 695 19.80 22.51 10.47
C ARG A 695 19.90 21.45 11.58
N GLY A 696 19.33 21.68 12.76
CA GLY A 696 19.35 20.77 13.91
C GLY A 696 20.53 21.02 14.85
N ALA A 697 20.25 21.00 16.16
CA ALA A 697 21.24 20.97 17.23
C ALA A 697 21.52 19.52 17.65
N HIS A 698 22.62 19.29 18.38
CA HIS A 698 22.98 17.98 18.92
C HIS A 698 21.90 17.42 19.84
N GLN A 699 21.54 16.14 19.64
CA GLN A 699 20.47 15.47 20.39
C GLN A 699 20.60 15.60 21.93
N PRO A 700 21.79 15.45 22.56
CA PRO A 700 21.90 15.59 24.00
C PRO A 700 21.52 16.99 24.51
N VAL A 701 21.85 18.04 23.75
CA VAL A 701 21.50 19.43 24.10
C VAL A 701 19.99 19.64 24.01
N VAL A 702 19.37 19.13 22.94
CA VAL A 702 17.90 19.17 22.76
C VAL A 702 17.20 18.37 23.87
N LEU A 703 17.72 17.20 24.24
CA LEU A 703 17.17 16.37 25.31
C LEU A 703 17.23 17.09 26.65
N GLY A 704 18.37 17.67 27.02
CA GLY A 704 18.49 18.41 28.27
C GLY A 704 17.55 19.60 28.36
N LEU A 705 17.38 20.34 27.25
CA LEU A 705 16.44 21.45 27.19
C LEU A 705 14.98 20.98 27.28
N THR A 706 14.68 19.83 26.66
CA THR A 706 13.36 19.19 26.74
C THR A 706 13.06 18.72 28.17
N ALA A 707 14.04 18.10 28.83
CA ALA A 707 13.92 17.67 30.22
C ALA A 707 13.61 18.86 31.14
N ARG A 708 14.31 19.99 30.95
CA ARG A 708 14.05 21.24 31.68
C ARG A 708 12.64 21.78 31.42
N ALA A 709 12.21 21.80 30.15
CA ALA A 709 10.84 22.21 29.78
C ALA A 709 9.77 21.31 30.43
N ALA A 710 10.09 20.03 30.64
CA ALA A 710 9.25 19.06 31.33
C ALA A 710 9.34 19.14 32.88
N GLY A 711 10.13 20.06 33.43
CA GLY A 711 10.32 20.23 34.88
C GLY A 711 11.30 19.24 35.53
N LEU A 712 12.12 18.54 34.74
CA LEU A 712 13.14 17.60 35.21
C LEU A 712 14.47 18.30 35.53
N LYS A 713 15.30 17.68 36.37
CA LYS A 713 16.60 18.21 36.81
C LYS A 713 17.75 17.72 35.93
N SER A 714 18.94 18.29 36.12
CA SER A 714 20.18 17.88 35.44
C SER A 714 20.47 16.39 35.55
N GLU A 715 20.23 15.81 36.73
CA GLU A 715 20.44 14.39 36.98
C GLU A 715 19.44 13.52 36.21
N ASP A 716 18.17 13.91 36.14
CA ASP A 716 17.15 13.20 35.36
C ASP A 716 17.50 13.19 33.86
N ALA A 717 17.93 14.33 33.32
CA ALA A 717 18.37 14.45 31.93
C ALA A 717 19.61 13.58 31.63
N ALA A 718 20.55 13.51 32.58
CA ALA A 718 21.71 12.65 32.49
C ALA A 718 21.31 11.16 32.46
N HIS A 719 20.38 10.74 33.33
CA HIS A 719 19.87 9.37 33.36
C HIS A 719 19.19 8.98 32.04
N CYS A 720 18.38 9.87 31.45
CA CYS A 720 17.78 9.62 30.13
C CYS A 720 18.84 9.29 29.07
N VAL A 721 19.87 10.14 28.93
CA VAL A 721 20.91 9.93 27.91
C VAL A 721 21.77 8.71 28.22
N ALA A 722 22.13 8.50 29.49
CA ALA A 722 22.89 7.33 29.90
C ALA A 722 22.13 6.04 29.55
N TYR A 723 20.82 5.99 29.82
CA TYR A 723 19.96 4.86 29.49
C TYR A 723 19.78 4.67 27.98
N GLU A 724 19.53 5.74 27.22
CA GLU A 724 19.46 5.68 25.74
C GLU A 724 20.75 5.14 25.12
N THR A 725 21.90 5.51 25.71
CA THR A 725 23.22 5.11 25.23
C THR A 725 23.41 3.59 25.21
N VAL A 726 22.80 2.87 26.17
CA VAL A 726 22.92 1.41 26.30
C VAL A 726 21.70 0.65 25.77
N SER A 727 20.49 1.23 25.87
CA SER A 727 19.24 0.60 25.42
C SER A 727 19.10 0.58 23.90
N GLY A 728 19.63 1.58 23.19
CA GLY A 728 19.68 1.60 21.72
C GLY A 728 20.46 0.42 21.14
N PRO A 729 21.76 0.27 21.46
CA PRO A 729 22.56 -0.90 21.09
C PRO A 729 21.94 -2.25 21.48
N ALA A 730 21.40 -2.37 22.70
CA ALA A 730 20.78 -3.61 23.16
C ALA A 730 19.57 -4.00 22.28
N THR A 731 18.74 -3.03 21.91
CA THR A 731 17.58 -3.24 21.02
C THR A 731 18.00 -3.52 19.58
N ALA A 732 19.09 -2.92 19.11
CA ALA A 732 19.66 -3.21 17.80
C ALA A 732 20.20 -4.64 17.72
N VAL A 733 20.93 -5.11 18.74
CA VAL A 733 21.56 -6.45 18.74
C VAL A 733 20.55 -7.59 18.76
N VAL A 734 19.38 -7.43 19.41
CA VAL A 734 18.27 -8.39 19.30
C VAL A 734 17.88 -8.64 17.85
N ARG A 735 17.86 -7.59 17.03
CA ARG A 735 17.51 -7.66 15.60
C ARG A 735 18.69 -8.16 14.74
N LEU A 736 19.92 -7.79 15.10
CA LEU A 736 21.12 -8.14 14.32
C LEU A 736 21.60 -9.58 14.54
N LEU A 737 21.50 -10.11 15.76
CA LEU A 737 22.01 -11.43 16.13
C LEU A 737 20.90 -12.45 16.47
N SER A 738 19.63 -12.06 16.41
CA SER A 738 18.53 -12.84 17.02
C SER A 738 18.82 -13.19 18.48
N LEU A 739 19.54 -12.32 19.20
CA LEU A 739 19.84 -12.51 20.61
C LEU A 739 18.53 -12.49 21.40
N ASP A 740 18.36 -13.46 22.31
CA ASP A 740 17.18 -13.53 23.18
C ASP A 740 16.92 -12.15 23.84
N PRO A 741 15.73 -11.54 23.64
CA PRO A 741 15.37 -10.28 24.27
C PRO A 741 15.58 -10.28 25.79
N PHE A 742 15.36 -11.41 26.48
CA PHE A 742 15.58 -11.53 27.92
C PHE A 742 17.06 -11.34 28.29
N HIS A 743 17.98 -11.83 27.46
CA HIS A 743 19.42 -11.62 27.68
C HIS A 743 19.83 -10.17 27.45
N ALA A 744 19.28 -9.51 26.42
CA ALA A 744 19.53 -8.08 26.18
C ALA A 744 19.00 -7.22 27.34
N THR A 745 17.79 -7.50 27.85
CA THR A 745 17.24 -6.82 29.03
C THR A 745 18.06 -7.09 30.28
N ALA A 746 18.56 -8.32 30.47
CA ALA A 746 19.44 -8.64 31.60
C ALA A 746 20.75 -7.86 31.57
N VAL A 747 21.31 -7.56 30.39
CA VAL A 747 22.47 -6.66 30.26
C VAL A 747 22.15 -5.26 30.78
N LEU A 748 21.00 -4.69 30.39
CA LEU A 748 20.59 -3.36 30.85
C LEU A 748 20.42 -3.32 32.37
N ALA A 749 19.79 -4.34 32.95
CA ALA A 749 19.63 -4.46 34.40
C ALA A 749 20.97 -4.54 35.13
N ARG A 750 21.97 -5.26 34.58
CA ARG A 750 23.32 -5.34 35.17
C ARG A 750 24.09 -4.03 35.11
N LEU A 751 23.85 -3.21 34.09
CA LEU A 751 24.51 -1.90 33.94
C LEU A 751 23.86 -0.79 34.76
N ALA A 752 22.72 -1.03 35.42
CA ALA A 752 21.99 -0.01 36.16
C ALA A 752 22.84 0.78 37.19
N PRO A 753 23.66 0.14 38.05
CA PRO A 753 24.51 0.90 38.98
C PRO A 753 25.53 1.81 38.26
N GLU A 754 26.06 1.36 37.12
CA GLU A 754 27.02 2.15 36.33
C GLU A 754 26.33 3.32 35.62
N LEU A 755 25.05 3.17 35.25
CA LEU A 755 24.24 4.27 34.70
C LEU A 755 24.04 5.38 35.75
N ASP A 756 23.74 4.99 36.98
CA ASP A 756 23.56 5.92 38.11
C ASP A 756 24.85 6.71 38.38
N ASP A 757 26.00 6.02 38.41
CA ASP A 757 27.32 6.64 38.60
C ASP A 757 27.66 7.65 37.49
N VAL A 758 27.44 7.27 36.22
CA VAL A 758 27.70 8.15 35.06
C VAL A 758 26.76 9.35 35.06
N ALA A 759 25.49 9.16 35.40
CA ALA A 759 24.53 10.25 35.49
C ALA A 759 24.88 11.25 36.62
N ALA A 760 25.29 10.74 37.79
CA ALA A 760 25.76 11.56 38.90
C ALA A 760 27.03 12.36 38.53
N GLN A 761 27.99 11.71 37.87
CA GLN A 761 29.22 12.36 37.38
C GLN A 761 28.92 13.45 36.35
N ALA A 762 28.02 13.18 35.40
CA ALA A 762 27.57 14.14 34.40
C ALA A 762 26.88 15.36 35.02
N ALA A 763 25.99 15.14 36.00
CA ALA A 763 25.30 16.20 36.70
C ALA A 763 26.23 17.07 37.55
N GLU A 764 27.26 16.47 38.18
CA GLU A 764 28.29 17.23 38.90
C GLU A 764 29.18 18.05 37.97
N ALA A 765 29.55 17.51 36.81
CA ALA A 765 30.28 18.27 35.80
C ALA A 765 29.46 19.46 35.29
N ALA A 766 28.16 19.28 35.05
CA ALA A 766 27.26 20.36 34.64
C ALA A 766 27.21 21.53 35.63
N ARG A 767 27.21 21.25 36.94
CA ARG A 767 27.23 22.29 38.00
C ARG A 767 28.52 23.14 37.99
N ARG A 768 29.63 22.57 37.53
CA ARG A 768 30.94 23.25 37.48
C ARG A 768 31.14 24.07 36.21
N GLY A 769 30.19 24.05 35.28
CA GLY A 769 30.21 24.84 34.04
C GLY A 769 30.73 24.09 32.82
N ILE A 770 30.63 24.73 31.65
CA ILE A 770 30.88 24.11 30.33
C ILE A 770 32.32 23.57 30.17
N ASP A 771 33.30 24.22 30.79
CA ASP A 771 34.72 23.83 30.73
C ASP A 771 35.01 22.59 31.59
N ALA A 772 34.16 22.29 32.56
CA ALA A 772 34.27 21.12 33.42
C ALA A 772 33.60 19.87 32.82
N LEU A 773 32.89 20.01 31.68
CA LEU A 773 32.21 18.88 31.03
C LEU A 773 33.23 17.90 30.45
N PRO A 774 33.07 16.59 30.69
CA PRO A 774 33.95 15.56 30.17
C PRO A 774 34.00 15.58 28.64
N ALA A 775 35.16 15.19 28.11
CA ALA A 775 35.40 14.99 26.68
C ALA A 775 35.92 13.56 26.47
N ALA A 776 35.25 12.59 27.11
CA ALA A 776 35.63 11.19 27.02
C ALA A 776 35.37 10.71 25.58
N SER A 777 36.41 10.20 24.92
CA SER A 777 36.36 9.77 23.53
C SER A 777 36.32 8.24 23.42
N ALA A 778 35.75 7.77 22.31
CA ALA A 778 35.73 6.36 21.96
C ALA A 778 36.27 6.21 20.53
N PRO A 779 37.60 6.26 20.32
CA PRO A 779 38.18 6.30 18.98
C PRO A 779 37.71 5.18 18.05
N LEU A 780 37.42 3.99 18.62
CA LEU A 780 36.85 2.90 17.85
C LEU A 780 35.42 3.19 17.36
N LEU A 781 34.57 3.79 18.19
CA LEU A 781 33.23 4.21 17.77
C LEU A 781 33.32 5.32 16.72
N ASP A 782 34.25 6.27 16.88
CA ASP A 782 34.48 7.32 15.89
C ASP A 782 34.89 6.72 14.52
N ILE A 783 35.89 5.83 14.49
CA ILE A 783 36.38 5.19 13.26
C ILE A 783 35.29 4.31 12.63
N THR A 784 34.59 3.52 13.44
CA THR A 784 33.54 2.62 12.93
C THR A 784 32.32 3.38 12.44
N ALA A 785 31.99 4.54 13.02
CA ALA A 785 30.93 5.41 12.53
C ALA A 785 31.26 5.98 11.15
N GLU A 786 32.49 6.44 10.91
CA GLU A 786 32.93 6.89 9.58
C GLU A 786 32.90 5.75 8.55
N ALA A 787 33.39 4.56 8.94
CA ALA A 787 33.36 3.39 8.06
C ALA A 787 31.91 2.96 7.75
N HIS A 788 31.04 2.96 8.76
CA HIS A 788 29.63 2.61 8.61
C HIS A 788 28.89 3.66 7.77
N ALA A 789 29.25 4.94 7.86
CA ALA A 789 28.69 6.00 7.04
C ALA A 789 28.85 5.75 5.53
N ALA A 790 29.89 5.02 5.13
CA ALA A 790 30.18 4.64 3.75
C ALA A 790 29.50 3.33 3.30
N TRP A 791 28.76 2.63 4.16
CA TRP A 791 28.14 1.36 3.77
C TRP A 791 26.93 1.58 2.85
N PRO A 792 26.84 0.81 1.74
CA PRO A 792 25.76 0.93 0.76
C PRO A 792 24.42 0.42 1.30
N VAL A 793 24.43 -0.54 2.24
CA VAL A 793 23.23 -1.10 2.88
C VAL A 793 23.45 -1.14 4.38
N ARG A 794 22.49 -0.63 5.15
CA ARG A 794 22.54 -0.54 6.61
C ARG A 794 21.15 -0.76 7.18
N LEU A 795 21.05 -1.57 8.23
CA LEU A 795 19.81 -1.79 8.98
C LEU A 795 19.55 -0.63 9.96
N PHE A 796 20.60 0.04 10.43
CA PHE A 796 20.55 1.17 11.34
C PHE A 796 21.49 2.28 10.91
N ALA A 797 21.23 3.50 11.38
CA ALA A 797 22.27 4.55 11.37
C ALA A 797 23.20 4.39 12.59
N SER A 798 24.48 4.78 12.48
CA SER A 798 25.42 4.86 13.61
C SER A 798 25.77 6.29 13.99
#